data_AF-A0A6B9FJB9-F1
#
_entry.id   AF-A0A6B9FJB9-F1
#
_cell.length_a   1.000
_cell.length_b   1.000
_cell.length_c   1.000
_cell.angle_alpha   90.00
_cell.angle_beta   90.00
_cell.angle_gamma   90.00
#
_symmetry.space_group_name_H-M   'P 1'
#
loop_
_entity.id
_entity.type
_entity.pdbx_description
1 polymer ?
#
loop_
_entity_poly.entity_id
_entity_poly.type
_entity_poly.pdbx_seq_one_letter_code
_entity_poly.pdbx_strand_id
1 'polypeptide(L)'
;MSDLSILLLDTEPQTHNRYLVLAIADALRRHPSVRHVHVAGHADALTAFTERGLDTLIAFGGARLHAPLVGRLAGLARTSVLWTTEDPYERAANVRGAAGFDLVFTNDQASVPAYGGRARHLPLAASLLFHDLAVIDEDARYRYDLLFIGTAWPNRVATLNDLAARLPRDLKFKLALPWNAHIGPPDLDDVALVTDWRCGNRDFALLANRSRVVLTLPRSFSSARADQATGSTPPPRLFETALAGGFQVVVSPEPETADYYAPDREIALCTDEAAAIDAIMTALTAPEDRIERARAAQDRTRAEHLYDNRVAIIVDAVRAHRESATRGPAPTVMSSTILMLTHNRMGHRPGGGIEIYQEALTDLGDAYQVLFLFPVFSEGRWSLRLEGPGTAETYPCGAVGPPLSTDPYVEGLFQRILFEHQVDLVHIHHLMHVPLSLPLIARACGVPVVYHLHDHYLICERWLLLDHAGQFCDVVNRGSHQCDACLVAGNSYPPGAKARRDGFVALVTEAIDAFVTSTPGTAQALRRFFPEIPADRVTEIEMVAPCPAIAKFAPAPQPKRLADRLTVAVLGNFAAHKGGWQAINLIRSCEAYPIHFKVIGRVDHPYRDLMETFQPDQVSVTGAYEQHAIGTLLAGCDVSLHLSTWPETFVIALTEAWQAGLIPIVADLGALAERVEDGVDGFKVPPNDPGAVRARLIELHYDRSRLARMRAAVGRKIFPSVEDHRAAIRALYARLIAAKFPEAGRHRNRPRAGFDLRLEDLGFRTNAPSWTSAAIQWDEAASTEKAAAPAPGGALVAPTGDLPDEHRRLSLRPVARSACGWNLDVMRTDDRLNRNMDLASVARASIFLRGWLHVSGPAPRATYLRLTGSAGTSWALLQSDLRPDVAKWHGESAAATSGFHGQIDVSGMAFGRYALAIAQVTGGQLRILDDIASVFIAPDTGDPARFIPEPRVCIDGPPQSFTLRHSLPDGADAITVSPGQLWAAEVTFSGVSPRLPKETLAVIQTSAGRAWRAPVLRIDERTVRITASVPDIDPSTCTVSLAEPHSRNLRTLATLFQTQVIAAS
;
A
#
# COMPACT_ATOMS: atom_id res chain seq x y z
N MET A 1 -4.97 -43.19 -16.84
CA MET A 1 -6.04 -42.29 -16.38
C MET A 1 -5.39 -40.94 -16.15
N SER A 2 -6.02 -39.85 -16.58
CA SER A 2 -5.47 -38.49 -16.41
C SER A 2 -5.60 -38.08 -14.94
N ASP A 3 -4.47 -37.89 -14.25
CA ASP A 3 -4.43 -37.79 -12.78
C ASP A 3 -4.12 -36.38 -12.24
N LEU A 4 -3.71 -35.42 -13.08
CA LEU A 4 -3.29 -34.08 -12.64
C LEU A 4 -4.35 -33.01 -12.89
N SER A 5 -4.62 -32.15 -11.90
CA SER A 5 -5.46 -30.96 -12.04
C SER A 5 -4.64 -29.72 -11.68
N ILE A 6 -4.30 -28.93 -12.70
CA ILE A 6 -3.22 -27.96 -12.64
C ILE A 6 -3.77 -26.53 -12.59
N LEU A 7 -3.25 -25.72 -11.67
CA LEU A 7 -3.30 -24.27 -11.75
C LEU A 7 -2.00 -23.75 -12.39
N LEU A 8 -2.11 -23.06 -13.52
CA LEU A 8 -1.02 -22.33 -14.15
C LEU A 8 -1.15 -20.86 -13.76
N LEU A 9 -0.24 -20.39 -12.90
CA LEU A 9 -0.16 -19.00 -12.46
C LEU A 9 0.88 -18.26 -13.32
N ASP A 10 0.43 -17.18 -13.93
CA ASP A 10 1.30 -16.16 -14.51
C ASP A 10 1.73 -15.22 -13.39
N THR A 11 2.99 -15.33 -12.97
CA THR A 11 3.52 -14.53 -11.85
C THR A 11 3.82 -13.09 -12.26
N GLU A 12 3.86 -12.80 -13.57
CA GLU A 12 4.23 -11.50 -14.10
C GLU A 12 3.29 -11.09 -15.26
N PRO A 13 1.96 -10.98 -14.99
CA PRO A 13 0.95 -10.82 -16.05
C PRO A 13 1.03 -9.49 -16.79
N GLN A 14 1.78 -8.53 -16.26
CA GLN A 14 2.02 -7.22 -16.89
C GLN A 14 3.15 -7.27 -17.93
N THR A 15 3.86 -8.39 -18.07
CA THR A 15 4.91 -8.56 -19.08
C THR A 15 4.32 -8.98 -20.44
N HIS A 16 5.08 -8.78 -21.51
CA HIS A 16 4.69 -9.21 -22.87
C HIS A 16 4.70 -10.74 -23.06
N ASN A 17 5.00 -11.51 -22.01
CA ASN A 17 5.15 -12.96 -22.03
C ASN A 17 3.82 -13.72 -21.85
N ARG A 18 2.67 -13.03 -21.77
CA ARG A 18 1.35 -13.65 -21.59
C ARG A 18 1.03 -14.76 -22.61
N TYR A 19 1.50 -14.63 -23.85
CA TYR A 19 1.29 -15.65 -24.88
C TYR A 19 2.00 -16.98 -24.56
N LEU A 20 3.13 -16.95 -23.84
CA LEU A 20 3.84 -18.15 -23.41
C LEU A 20 2.96 -18.95 -22.45
N VAL A 21 2.28 -18.26 -21.52
CA VAL A 21 1.30 -18.88 -20.61
C VAL A 21 0.16 -19.53 -21.39
N LEU A 22 -0.34 -18.87 -22.44
CA LEU A 22 -1.37 -19.45 -23.31
C LEU A 22 -0.86 -20.69 -24.07
N ALA A 23 0.37 -20.65 -24.58
CA ALA A 23 1.01 -21.78 -25.27
C ALA A 23 1.23 -22.98 -24.33
N ILE A 24 1.68 -22.72 -23.09
CA ILE A 24 1.86 -23.75 -22.06
C ILE A 24 0.51 -24.33 -21.65
N ALA A 25 -0.51 -23.50 -21.47
CA ALA A 25 -1.86 -23.95 -21.15
C ALA A 25 -2.46 -24.84 -22.25
N ASP A 26 -2.25 -24.50 -23.52
CA ASP A 26 -2.65 -25.33 -24.66
C ASP A 26 -1.95 -26.71 -24.63
N ALA A 27 -0.63 -26.72 -24.46
CA ALA A 27 0.15 -27.96 -24.37
C ALA A 27 -0.27 -28.82 -23.17
N LEU A 28 -0.49 -28.23 -21.99
CA LEU A 28 -1.00 -28.92 -20.81
C LEU A 28 -2.37 -29.57 -21.06
N ARG A 29 -3.29 -28.89 -21.77
CA ARG A 29 -4.63 -29.43 -22.08
C ARG A 29 -4.59 -30.61 -23.05
N ARG A 30 -3.57 -30.69 -23.90
CA ARG A 30 -3.38 -31.80 -24.86
C ARG A 30 -2.62 -32.99 -24.25
N HIS A 31 -1.99 -32.83 -23.08
CA HIS A 31 -1.19 -33.88 -22.45
C HIS A 31 -2.08 -34.95 -21.78
N PRO A 32 -1.89 -36.26 -22.04
CA PRO A 32 -2.80 -37.32 -21.60
C PRO A 32 -2.89 -37.51 -20.08
N SER A 33 -1.87 -37.11 -19.33
CA SER A 33 -1.85 -37.19 -17.86
C SER A 33 -2.53 -36.01 -17.16
N VAL A 34 -2.95 -34.98 -17.91
CA VAL A 34 -3.56 -33.75 -17.35
C VAL A 34 -5.06 -33.80 -17.59
N ARG A 35 -5.83 -33.77 -16.50
CA ARG A 35 -7.30 -33.80 -16.53
C ARG A 35 -7.89 -32.40 -16.71
N HIS A 36 -7.34 -31.42 -16.00
CA HIS A 36 -7.85 -30.05 -15.98
C HIS A 36 -6.70 -29.05 -15.86
N VAL A 37 -6.85 -27.91 -16.55
CA VAL A 37 -5.92 -26.79 -16.50
C VAL A 37 -6.71 -25.51 -16.30
N HIS A 38 -6.40 -24.78 -15.24
CA HIS A 38 -6.93 -23.46 -14.98
C HIS A 38 -5.79 -22.43 -15.04
N VAL A 39 -5.94 -21.40 -15.88
CA VAL A 39 -4.99 -20.28 -15.94
C VAL A 39 -5.53 -19.19 -15.05
N ALA A 40 -4.79 -18.81 -14.02
CA ALA A 40 -5.21 -17.84 -13.02
C ALA A 40 -4.32 -16.59 -13.01
N GLY A 41 -4.85 -15.50 -12.45
CA GLY A 41 -4.08 -14.33 -12.06
C GLY A 41 -4.03 -14.19 -10.54
N HIS A 42 -3.38 -13.14 -10.02
CA HIS A 42 -3.27 -12.93 -8.57
C HIS A 42 -4.63 -12.66 -7.89
N ALA A 43 -5.64 -12.18 -8.64
CA ALA A 43 -6.97 -11.89 -8.12
C ALA A 43 -7.71 -13.13 -7.60
N ASP A 44 -7.56 -14.27 -8.28
CA ASP A 44 -8.42 -15.43 -8.09
C ASP A 44 -7.66 -16.74 -7.90
N ALA A 45 -6.33 -16.78 -8.04
CA ALA A 45 -5.56 -18.02 -8.00
C ALA A 45 -5.82 -18.89 -6.78
N LEU A 46 -5.81 -18.32 -5.56
CA LEU A 46 -6.08 -19.08 -4.33
C LEU A 46 -7.51 -19.64 -4.29
N THR A 47 -8.49 -18.81 -4.66
CA THR A 47 -9.90 -19.23 -4.67
C THR A 47 -10.13 -20.32 -5.71
N ALA A 48 -9.62 -20.13 -6.93
CA ALA A 48 -9.75 -21.09 -8.01
C ALA A 48 -9.02 -22.41 -7.72
N PHE A 49 -7.88 -22.36 -7.01
CA PHE A 49 -7.16 -23.56 -6.57
C PHE A 49 -8.03 -24.45 -5.69
N THR A 50 -8.63 -23.86 -4.64
CA THR A 50 -9.46 -24.60 -3.68
C THR A 50 -10.80 -25.03 -4.28
N GLU A 51 -11.57 -24.10 -4.86
CA GLU A 51 -12.94 -24.37 -5.31
C GLU A 51 -13.00 -25.39 -6.45
N ARG A 52 -11.98 -25.42 -7.32
CA ARG A 52 -11.90 -26.37 -8.43
C ARG A 52 -11.19 -27.68 -8.05
N GLY A 53 -10.73 -27.81 -6.81
CA GLY A 53 -10.00 -28.99 -6.33
C GLY A 53 -8.71 -29.25 -7.12
N LEU A 54 -7.97 -28.19 -7.45
CA LEU A 54 -6.68 -28.32 -8.14
C LEU A 54 -5.65 -28.88 -7.17
N ASP A 55 -4.69 -29.65 -7.69
CA ASP A 55 -3.73 -30.38 -6.87
C ASP A 55 -2.26 -30.09 -7.22
N THR A 56 -2.00 -29.45 -8.36
CA THR A 56 -0.66 -29.03 -8.78
C THR A 56 -0.64 -27.54 -9.11
N LEU A 57 0.37 -26.82 -8.62
CA LEU A 57 0.69 -25.44 -9.00
C LEU A 57 1.85 -25.44 -10.00
N ILE A 58 1.70 -24.70 -11.10
CA ILE A 58 2.82 -24.27 -11.95
C ILE A 58 2.85 -22.74 -11.92
N ALA A 59 3.86 -22.16 -11.28
CA ALA A 59 4.15 -20.73 -11.31
C ALA A 59 5.17 -20.45 -12.43
N PHE A 60 4.76 -19.66 -13.43
CA PHE A 60 5.56 -19.38 -14.62
C PHE A 60 5.93 -17.89 -14.70
N GLY A 61 7.22 -17.61 -14.94
CA GLY A 61 7.79 -16.26 -15.05
C GLY A 61 8.94 -16.05 -14.08
N GLY A 62 8.62 -15.79 -12.82
CA GLY A 62 9.58 -15.53 -11.75
C GLY A 62 8.96 -15.65 -10.36
N ALA A 63 9.79 -15.62 -9.32
CA ALA A 63 9.32 -15.70 -7.91
C ALA A 63 9.70 -14.46 -7.09
N ARG A 64 9.83 -13.31 -7.77
CA ARG A 64 10.29 -12.04 -7.16
C ARG A 64 9.16 -11.28 -6.47
N LEU A 65 7.99 -11.20 -7.11
CA LEU A 65 6.84 -10.41 -6.65
C LEU A 65 5.82 -11.30 -5.93
N HIS A 66 5.02 -10.69 -5.06
CA HIS A 66 3.86 -11.33 -4.41
C HIS A 66 4.18 -12.65 -3.70
N ALA A 67 5.40 -12.79 -3.18
CA ALA A 67 5.89 -14.02 -2.55
C ALA A 67 4.97 -14.59 -1.45
N PRO A 68 4.27 -13.79 -0.62
CA PRO A 68 3.31 -14.33 0.34
C PRO A 68 2.16 -15.11 -0.32
N LEU A 69 1.60 -14.59 -1.41
CA LEU A 69 0.48 -15.21 -2.14
C LEU A 69 0.96 -16.49 -2.85
N VAL A 70 2.07 -16.40 -3.59
CA VAL A 70 2.65 -17.53 -4.32
C VAL A 70 3.09 -18.64 -3.37
N GLY A 71 3.70 -18.29 -2.23
CA GLY A 71 4.07 -19.24 -1.19
C GLY A 71 2.87 -19.95 -0.55
N ARG A 72 1.75 -19.24 -0.35
CA ARG A 72 0.49 -19.85 0.11
C ARG A 72 -0.03 -20.88 -0.88
N LEU A 73 -0.07 -20.54 -2.17
CA LEU A 73 -0.47 -21.47 -3.23
C LEU A 73 0.43 -22.70 -3.28
N ALA A 74 1.74 -22.51 -3.20
CA ALA A 74 2.70 -23.61 -3.21
C ALA A 74 2.49 -24.56 -2.02
N GLY A 75 2.21 -24.01 -0.83
CA GLY A 75 1.90 -24.79 0.37
C GLY A 75 0.56 -25.54 0.34
N LEU A 76 -0.42 -25.07 -0.43
CA LEU A 76 -1.71 -25.75 -0.65
C LEU A 76 -1.60 -26.88 -1.68
N ALA A 77 -0.68 -26.76 -2.64
CA ALA A 77 -0.54 -27.73 -3.70
C ALA A 77 0.04 -29.06 -3.18
N ARG A 78 -0.42 -30.18 -3.76
CA ARG A 78 0.23 -31.48 -3.55
C ARG A 78 1.62 -31.52 -4.19
N THR A 79 1.81 -30.75 -5.26
CA THR A 79 3.11 -30.53 -5.89
C THR A 79 3.16 -29.14 -6.50
N SER A 80 4.21 -28.39 -6.19
CA SER A 80 4.42 -27.03 -6.64
C SER A 80 5.64 -26.95 -7.57
N VAL A 81 5.47 -26.28 -8.71
CA VAL A 81 6.50 -26.10 -9.73
C VAL A 81 6.74 -24.60 -9.94
N LEU A 82 7.99 -24.19 -9.92
CA LEU A 82 8.43 -22.87 -10.39
C LEU A 82 9.17 -23.03 -11.71
N TRP A 83 8.81 -22.27 -12.74
CA TRP A 83 9.55 -22.18 -14.00
C TRP A 83 9.91 -20.72 -14.30
N THR A 84 11.20 -20.39 -14.17
CA THR A 84 11.70 -19.03 -14.36
C THR A 84 12.05 -18.75 -15.82
N THR A 85 11.83 -17.52 -16.29
CA THR A 85 12.01 -17.13 -17.70
C THR A 85 13.01 -16.00 -17.95
N GLU A 86 13.40 -15.28 -16.90
CA GLU A 86 14.33 -14.13 -16.99
C GLU A 86 15.65 -14.37 -16.24
N ASP A 87 16.04 -15.63 -16.03
CA ASP A 87 17.42 -15.93 -15.65
C ASP A 87 18.35 -15.74 -16.86
N PRO A 88 19.59 -15.23 -16.67
CA PRO A 88 20.27 -14.92 -15.41
C PRO A 88 19.93 -13.53 -14.82
N TYR A 89 19.11 -12.72 -15.49
CA TYR A 89 18.84 -11.32 -15.12
C TYR A 89 18.14 -11.16 -13.77
N GLU A 90 17.21 -12.06 -13.46
CA GLU A 90 16.49 -12.08 -12.18
C GLU A 90 16.98 -13.18 -11.21
N ARG A 91 18.13 -13.81 -11.52
CA ARG A 91 18.66 -15.01 -10.82
C ARG A 91 18.68 -14.86 -9.31
N ALA A 92 19.13 -13.72 -8.79
CA ALA A 92 19.22 -13.51 -7.34
C ALA A 92 17.85 -13.53 -6.65
N ALA A 93 16.82 -12.98 -7.29
CA ALA A 93 15.46 -12.98 -6.75
C ALA A 93 14.81 -14.38 -6.89
N ASN A 94 14.97 -15.00 -8.05
CA ASN A 94 14.43 -16.32 -8.33
C ASN A 94 15.02 -17.42 -7.43
N VAL A 95 16.33 -17.41 -7.17
CA VAL A 95 16.97 -18.35 -6.24
C VAL A 95 16.42 -18.23 -4.81
N ARG A 96 16.06 -17.02 -4.37
CA ARG A 96 15.41 -16.80 -3.07
C ARG A 96 13.98 -17.34 -3.05
N GLY A 97 13.20 -17.05 -4.09
CA GLY A 97 11.80 -17.50 -4.19
C GLY A 97 11.64 -19.01 -4.38
N ALA A 98 12.61 -19.66 -5.03
CA ALA A 98 12.65 -21.10 -5.28
C ALA A 98 12.63 -21.99 -4.02
N ALA A 99 12.88 -21.44 -2.82
CA ALA A 99 12.84 -22.22 -1.57
C ALA A 99 11.42 -22.69 -1.17
N GLY A 100 10.37 -22.06 -1.72
CA GLY A 100 8.98 -22.40 -1.43
C GLY A 100 8.37 -23.48 -2.35
N PHE A 101 9.13 -24.02 -3.31
CA PHE A 101 8.61 -24.92 -4.35
C PHE A 101 9.26 -26.30 -4.30
N ASP A 102 8.50 -27.33 -4.70
CA ASP A 102 8.98 -28.72 -4.73
C ASP A 102 9.89 -28.99 -5.95
N LEU A 103 9.54 -28.41 -7.09
CA LEU A 103 10.27 -28.54 -8.35
C LEU A 103 10.59 -27.15 -8.91
N VAL A 104 11.82 -26.97 -9.37
CA VAL A 104 12.28 -25.69 -9.93
C VAL A 104 12.91 -25.94 -11.29
N PHE A 105 12.49 -25.15 -12.27
CA PHE A 105 13.04 -25.10 -13.61
C PHE A 105 13.51 -23.68 -13.92
N THR A 106 14.67 -23.57 -14.54
CA THR A 106 15.21 -22.30 -15.03
C THR A 106 15.38 -22.36 -16.54
N ASN A 107 15.04 -21.27 -17.23
CA ASN A 107 15.24 -21.14 -18.66
C ASN A 107 16.72 -21.08 -19.07
N ASP A 108 17.63 -20.78 -18.14
CA ASP A 108 19.04 -20.50 -18.43
C ASP A 108 19.95 -21.58 -17.84
N GLN A 109 20.76 -22.22 -18.69
CA GLN A 109 21.61 -23.33 -18.29
C GLN A 109 22.71 -22.89 -17.31
N ALA A 110 23.36 -21.75 -17.57
CA ALA A 110 24.40 -21.19 -16.71
C ALA A 110 23.89 -20.78 -15.32
N SER A 111 22.58 -20.61 -15.15
CA SER A 111 21.96 -20.28 -13.87
C SER A 111 21.72 -21.50 -12.96
N VAL A 112 21.71 -22.73 -13.50
CA VAL A 112 21.45 -23.95 -12.73
C VAL A 112 22.32 -24.10 -11.47
N PRO A 113 23.66 -23.90 -11.52
CA PRO A 113 24.50 -24.03 -10.32
C PRO A 113 24.12 -23.08 -9.18
N ALA A 114 23.58 -21.88 -9.49
CA ALA A 114 23.19 -20.90 -8.49
C ALA A 114 22.02 -21.35 -7.60
N TYR A 115 21.23 -22.32 -8.05
CA TYR A 115 20.14 -22.91 -7.27
C TYR A 115 20.60 -24.02 -6.31
N GLY A 116 21.89 -24.38 -6.32
CA GLY A 116 22.46 -25.39 -5.43
C GLY A 116 21.90 -26.80 -5.66
N GLY A 117 21.68 -27.17 -6.94
CA GLY A 117 21.15 -28.47 -7.33
C GLY A 117 19.63 -28.61 -7.25
N ARG A 118 18.90 -27.55 -6.85
CA ARG A 118 17.43 -27.57 -6.74
C ARG A 118 16.71 -27.30 -8.07
N ALA A 119 17.35 -26.60 -9.00
CA ALA A 119 16.77 -26.28 -10.30
C ALA A 119 17.29 -27.20 -11.40
N ARG A 120 16.45 -27.45 -12.40
CA ARG A 120 16.81 -28.11 -13.67
C ARG A 120 16.73 -27.11 -14.79
N HIS A 121 17.60 -27.21 -15.79
CA HIS A 121 17.48 -26.40 -17.00
C HIS A 121 16.28 -26.87 -17.83
N LEU A 122 15.46 -25.93 -18.29
CA LEU A 122 14.36 -26.17 -19.20
C LEU A 122 14.13 -24.94 -20.09
N PRO A 123 14.61 -24.97 -21.35
CA PRO A 123 14.47 -23.84 -22.26
C PRO A 123 13.02 -23.60 -22.66
N LEU A 124 12.72 -22.38 -23.08
CA LEU A 124 11.46 -22.05 -23.74
C LEU A 124 11.34 -22.78 -25.10
N ALA A 125 10.19 -22.70 -25.75
CA ALA A 125 9.85 -23.53 -26.90
C ALA A 125 8.91 -22.82 -27.88
N ALA A 126 8.57 -23.50 -28.98
CA ALA A 126 7.58 -23.02 -29.94
C ALA A 126 6.18 -23.59 -29.65
N SER A 127 5.14 -22.97 -30.23
CA SER A 127 3.75 -23.38 -30.08
C SER A 127 3.07 -23.55 -31.42
N LEU A 128 2.33 -24.65 -31.56
CA LEU A 128 1.49 -24.90 -32.73
C LEU A 128 0.36 -23.86 -32.87
N LEU A 129 -0.04 -23.24 -31.76
CA LEU A 129 -1.13 -22.26 -31.73
C LEU A 129 -0.79 -20.96 -32.49
N PHE A 130 0.48 -20.57 -32.49
CA PHE A 130 0.91 -19.25 -32.98
C PHE A 130 1.90 -19.32 -34.15
N HIS A 131 2.74 -20.35 -34.20
CA HIS A 131 3.92 -20.36 -35.06
C HIS A 131 3.89 -21.42 -36.15
N ASP A 132 2.97 -22.39 -36.12
CA ASP A 132 2.93 -23.49 -37.10
C ASP A 132 2.44 -23.02 -38.48
N LEU A 133 3.39 -22.79 -39.38
CA LEU A 133 3.15 -22.39 -40.77
C LEU A 133 3.94 -23.30 -41.71
N ALA A 134 3.35 -23.66 -42.86
CA ALA A 134 4.06 -24.47 -43.86
C ALA A 134 5.26 -23.71 -44.45
N VAL A 135 6.36 -24.43 -44.66
CA VAL A 135 7.54 -23.92 -45.40
C VAL A 135 7.12 -23.53 -46.82
N ILE A 136 7.65 -22.42 -47.32
CA ILE A 136 7.39 -21.94 -48.68
C ILE A 136 8.40 -22.56 -49.64
N ASP A 137 7.89 -23.34 -50.61
CA ASP A 137 8.73 -24.05 -51.61
C ASP A 137 9.15 -23.17 -52.80
N GLU A 138 8.54 -22.01 -52.99
CA GLU A 138 8.80 -21.10 -54.11
C GLU A 138 9.49 -19.82 -53.64
N ASP A 139 10.76 -19.61 -54.01
CA ASP A 139 11.54 -18.43 -53.61
C ASP A 139 10.86 -17.09 -53.98
N ALA A 140 10.13 -17.05 -55.09
CA ALA A 140 9.43 -15.85 -55.56
C ALA A 140 8.31 -15.38 -54.61
N ARG A 141 7.85 -16.22 -53.66
CA ARG A 141 6.78 -15.90 -52.71
C ARG A 141 7.25 -15.17 -51.44
N TYR A 142 8.57 -15.12 -51.21
CA TYR A 142 9.15 -14.33 -50.12
C TYR A 142 9.02 -12.83 -50.43
N ARG A 143 8.70 -12.04 -49.40
CA ARG A 143 8.52 -10.58 -49.51
C ARG A 143 9.75 -9.79 -49.09
N TYR A 144 10.49 -10.33 -48.13
CA TYR A 144 11.66 -9.69 -47.54
C TYR A 144 12.88 -10.59 -47.71
N ASP A 145 14.04 -9.96 -47.90
CA ASP A 145 15.31 -10.67 -47.98
C ASP A 145 15.86 -10.95 -46.58
N LEU A 146 15.74 -9.98 -45.67
CA LEU A 146 16.21 -10.08 -44.29
C LEU A 146 15.18 -9.52 -43.30
N LEU A 147 14.90 -10.29 -42.25
CA LEU A 147 14.00 -9.92 -41.16
C LEU A 147 14.74 -9.91 -39.82
N PHE A 148 14.48 -8.87 -39.03
CA PHE A 148 14.78 -8.88 -37.60
C PHE A 148 13.62 -8.28 -36.80
N ILE A 149 13.16 -9.00 -35.77
CA ILE A 149 12.13 -8.53 -34.83
C ILE A 149 12.62 -8.75 -33.40
N GLY A 150 12.86 -7.68 -32.67
CA GLY A 150 13.27 -7.74 -31.27
C GLY A 150 13.56 -6.36 -30.68
N THR A 151 13.61 -6.27 -29.36
CA THR A 151 13.91 -5.02 -28.66
C THR A 151 15.22 -4.41 -29.15
N ALA A 152 15.19 -3.08 -29.33
CA ALA A 152 16.25 -2.22 -29.87
C ALA A 152 17.48 -2.07 -28.95
N TRP A 153 18.04 -3.16 -28.44
CA TRP A 153 19.24 -3.10 -27.60
C TRP A 153 20.42 -2.53 -28.39
N PRO A 154 21.29 -1.69 -27.77
CA PRO A 154 22.38 -1.02 -28.49
C PRO A 154 23.30 -1.96 -29.26
N ASN A 155 23.61 -3.14 -28.71
CA ASN A 155 24.42 -4.14 -29.40
C ASN A 155 23.74 -4.67 -30.67
N ARG A 156 22.42 -4.86 -30.64
CA ARG A 156 21.65 -5.31 -31.81
C ARG A 156 21.54 -4.20 -32.86
N VAL A 157 21.32 -2.96 -32.43
CA VAL A 157 21.30 -1.80 -33.33
C VAL A 157 22.65 -1.64 -34.03
N ALA A 158 23.77 -1.78 -33.30
CA ALA A 158 25.11 -1.73 -33.87
C ALA A 158 25.35 -2.86 -34.91
N THR A 159 25.00 -4.11 -34.59
CA THR A 159 25.08 -5.22 -35.55
C THR A 159 24.20 -4.99 -36.77
N LEU A 160 22.98 -4.46 -36.60
CA LEU A 160 22.09 -4.15 -37.73
C LEU A 160 22.65 -3.03 -38.63
N ASN A 161 23.28 -1.99 -38.06
CA ASN A 161 23.96 -0.95 -38.84
C ASN A 161 25.16 -1.54 -39.62
N ASP A 162 25.99 -2.40 -39.01
CA ASP A 162 27.11 -3.04 -39.72
C ASP A 162 26.63 -3.93 -40.88
N LEU A 163 25.57 -4.72 -40.65
CA LEU A 163 24.94 -5.52 -41.70
C LEU A 163 24.40 -4.64 -42.83
N ALA A 164 23.66 -3.57 -42.51
CA ALA A 164 23.10 -2.67 -43.51
C ALA A 164 24.18 -1.93 -44.32
N ALA A 165 25.32 -1.59 -43.71
CA ALA A 165 26.43 -0.93 -44.38
C ALA A 165 27.18 -1.83 -45.37
N ARG A 166 27.20 -3.15 -45.12
CA ARG A 166 28.01 -4.13 -45.87
C ARG A 166 27.22 -5.00 -46.84
N LEU A 167 25.90 -5.14 -46.64
CA LEU A 167 25.01 -5.86 -47.56
C LEU A 167 24.60 -5.00 -48.77
N PRO A 168 24.18 -5.62 -49.89
CA PRO A 168 23.69 -4.89 -51.05
C PRO A 168 22.51 -3.96 -50.72
N ARG A 169 22.51 -2.76 -51.31
CA ARG A 169 21.51 -1.71 -51.02
C ARG A 169 20.11 -2.00 -51.55
N ASP A 170 19.96 -2.96 -52.46
CA ASP A 170 18.68 -3.34 -53.08
C ASP A 170 17.94 -4.46 -52.32
N LEU A 171 18.52 -5.00 -51.25
CA LEU A 171 17.86 -5.96 -50.39
C LEU A 171 16.65 -5.35 -49.66
N LYS A 172 15.57 -6.12 -49.56
CA LYS A 172 14.34 -5.74 -48.86
C LYS A 172 14.44 -6.09 -47.38
N PHE A 173 14.92 -5.15 -46.57
CA PHE A 173 14.96 -5.26 -45.12
C PHE A 173 13.57 -5.07 -44.50
N LYS A 174 13.28 -5.84 -43.45
CA LYS A 174 12.15 -5.57 -42.54
C LYS A 174 12.63 -5.62 -41.10
N LEU A 175 12.59 -4.46 -40.43
CA LEU A 175 12.98 -4.33 -39.03
C LEU A 175 11.79 -3.90 -38.18
N ALA A 176 11.56 -4.62 -37.07
CA ALA A 176 10.65 -4.22 -36.01
C ALA A 176 11.43 -4.16 -34.69
N LEU A 177 11.67 -2.93 -34.22
CA LEU A 177 12.60 -2.61 -33.14
C LEU A 177 11.89 -1.83 -32.03
N PRO A 178 11.03 -2.44 -31.21
CA PRO A 178 10.42 -1.73 -30.09
C PRO A 178 11.48 -1.29 -29.08
N TRP A 179 11.27 -0.12 -28.48
CA TRP A 179 12.11 0.41 -27.40
C TRP A 179 11.27 0.84 -26.19
N ASN A 180 11.96 1.20 -25.11
CA ASN A 180 11.36 1.74 -23.90
C ASN A 180 12.18 2.96 -23.41
N ALA A 181 11.71 3.64 -22.37
CA ALA A 181 12.36 4.83 -21.84
C ALA A 181 13.80 4.59 -21.32
N HIS A 182 14.14 3.37 -20.92
CA HIS A 182 15.48 3.02 -20.44
C HIS A 182 16.49 2.81 -21.58
N ILE A 183 16.04 2.28 -22.71
CA ILE A 183 16.87 2.04 -23.90
C ILE A 183 16.92 3.30 -24.80
N GLY A 184 15.80 4.02 -24.92
CA GLY A 184 15.64 5.12 -25.87
C GLY A 184 15.38 4.64 -27.30
N PRO A 185 15.04 5.55 -28.23
CA PRO A 185 14.79 5.19 -29.63
C PRO A 185 16.04 4.59 -30.28
N PRO A 186 15.89 3.63 -31.22
CA PRO A 186 17.02 3.04 -31.95
C PRO A 186 17.76 4.09 -32.79
N ASP A 187 19.08 4.12 -32.69
CA ASP A 187 19.98 4.96 -33.48
C ASP A 187 20.46 4.22 -34.74
N LEU A 188 19.58 4.13 -35.74
CA LEU A 188 19.87 3.47 -37.02
C LEU A 188 20.34 4.48 -38.07
N ASP A 189 21.32 4.07 -38.88
CA ASP A 189 21.87 4.90 -39.95
C ASP A 189 20.84 5.17 -41.07
N ASP A 190 19.93 4.23 -41.31
CA ASP A 190 18.77 4.39 -42.21
C ASP A 190 17.45 4.15 -41.47
N VAL A 191 16.84 5.24 -41.02
CA VAL A 191 15.57 5.24 -40.29
C VAL A 191 14.37 4.78 -41.13
N ALA A 192 14.46 4.78 -42.47
CA ALA A 192 13.35 4.35 -43.34
C ALA A 192 13.09 2.83 -43.29
N LEU A 193 14.05 2.06 -42.77
CA LEU A 193 13.94 0.61 -42.59
C LEU A 193 13.12 0.22 -41.34
N VAL A 194 12.84 1.19 -40.46
CA VAL A 194 12.16 0.96 -39.18
C VAL A 194 10.66 1.12 -39.31
N THR A 195 9.95 0.13 -38.80
CA THR A 195 8.57 0.32 -38.36
C THR A 195 8.56 0.30 -36.84
N ASP A 196 8.24 1.43 -36.20
CA ASP A 196 7.92 1.45 -34.77
C ASP A 196 6.58 0.73 -34.58
N TRP A 197 6.68 -0.56 -34.34
CA TRP A 197 5.52 -1.43 -34.24
C TRP A 197 5.78 -2.59 -33.28
N ARG A 198 4.86 -2.76 -32.34
CA ARG A 198 4.81 -3.92 -31.46
C ARG A 198 4.16 -5.08 -32.21
N CYS A 199 5.00 -5.97 -32.74
CA CYS A 199 4.59 -7.14 -33.51
C CYS A 199 4.02 -8.23 -32.58
N GLY A 200 2.77 -8.64 -32.81
CA GLY A 200 2.18 -9.80 -32.12
C GLY A 200 2.83 -11.11 -32.55
N ASN A 201 2.73 -12.18 -31.74
CA ASN A 201 3.46 -13.42 -32.03
C ASN A 201 3.00 -14.15 -33.29
N ARG A 202 1.71 -14.09 -33.60
CA ARG A 202 1.21 -14.63 -34.88
C ARG A 202 1.73 -13.82 -36.07
N ASP A 203 1.82 -12.50 -35.93
CA ASP A 203 2.37 -11.64 -36.98
C ASP A 203 3.86 -11.87 -37.16
N PHE A 204 4.60 -12.12 -36.08
CA PHE A 204 5.99 -12.53 -36.14
C PHE A 204 6.15 -13.80 -36.98
N ALA A 205 5.37 -14.85 -36.72
CA ALA A 205 5.44 -16.09 -37.49
C ALA A 205 5.14 -15.85 -38.98
N LEU A 206 4.12 -15.04 -39.30
CA LEU A 206 3.80 -14.67 -40.67
C LEU A 206 4.95 -13.93 -41.36
N LEU A 207 5.61 -13.01 -40.66
CA LEU A 207 6.75 -12.27 -41.20
C LEU A 207 7.98 -13.17 -41.37
N ALA A 208 8.28 -14.03 -40.39
CA ALA A 208 9.37 -15.00 -40.47
C ALA A 208 9.17 -15.94 -41.66
N ASN A 209 7.97 -16.47 -41.84
CA ASN A 209 7.60 -17.31 -42.98
C ASN A 209 7.72 -16.59 -44.33
N ARG A 210 7.56 -15.25 -44.35
CA ARG A 210 7.62 -14.42 -45.57
C ARG A 210 8.98 -13.76 -45.81
N SER A 211 10.00 -14.15 -45.07
CA SER A 211 11.36 -13.62 -45.20
C SER A 211 12.32 -14.73 -45.63
N ARG A 212 13.21 -14.43 -46.58
CA ARG A 212 14.23 -15.40 -47.01
C ARG A 212 15.15 -15.76 -45.85
N VAL A 213 15.64 -14.75 -45.11
CA VAL A 213 16.48 -14.94 -43.93
C VAL A 213 15.87 -14.24 -42.72
N VAL A 214 15.83 -14.93 -41.59
CA VAL A 214 15.48 -14.39 -40.29
C VAL A 214 16.72 -14.35 -39.41
N LEU A 215 17.06 -13.15 -38.94
CA LEU A 215 18.24 -12.93 -38.11
C LEU A 215 17.89 -13.11 -36.62
N THR A 216 18.66 -13.92 -35.92
CA THR A 216 18.59 -14.06 -34.46
C THR A 216 19.85 -13.48 -33.83
N LEU A 217 19.69 -12.42 -33.04
CA LEU A 217 20.78 -11.71 -32.37
C LEU A 217 20.69 -11.83 -30.85
N PRO A 218 21.82 -11.89 -30.12
CA PRO A 218 21.81 -12.01 -28.67
C PRO A 218 21.42 -10.66 -28.05
N ARG A 219 20.89 -10.71 -26.81
CA ARG A 219 20.68 -9.50 -25.99
C ARG A 219 21.87 -9.36 -25.04
N SER A 220 22.49 -8.19 -24.99
CA SER A 220 23.58 -7.88 -24.05
C SER A 220 23.19 -6.71 -23.15
N PHE A 221 23.18 -6.94 -21.83
CA PHE A 221 22.92 -5.90 -20.84
C PHE A 221 24.23 -5.22 -20.44
N SER A 222 24.48 -4.03 -20.99
CA SER A 222 25.68 -3.23 -20.71
C SER A 222 25.84 -2.82 -19.24
N SER A 223 24.79 -2.96 -18.41
CA SER A 223 24.78 -2.64 -16.98
C SER A 223 24.85 -3.86 -16.04
N ALA A 224 24.80 -5.10 -16.55
CA ALA A 224 24.89 -6.32 -15.75
C ALA A 224 26.36 -6.73 -15.51
N ARG A 225 26.64 -7.50 -14.46
CA ARG A 225 27.98 -8.10 -14.26
C ARG A 225 28.31 -8.98 -15.46
N ALA A 226 29.59 -9.09 -15.84
CA ALA A 226 30.02 -9.83 -17.03
C ALA A 226 29.53 -11.30 -17.07
N ASP A 227 29.31 -11.94 -15.91
CA ASP A 227 28.74 -13.29 -15.76
C ASP A 227 27.21 -13.38 -15.92
N GLN A 228 26.53 -12.24 -16.12
CA GLN A 228 25.08 -12.08 -16.23
C GLN A 228 24.69 -11.18 -17.42
N ALA A 229 25.66 -10.75 -18.23
CA ALA A 229 25.44 -9.79 -19.31
C ALA A 229 24.68 -10.40 -20.49
N THR A 230 24.85 -11.71 -20.71
CA THR A 230 24.20 -12.50 -21.76
C THR A 230 23.58 -13.76 -21.12
N GLY A 231 22.40 -14.16 -21.61
CA GLY A 231 21.85 -15.48 -21.28
C GLY A 231 22.58 -16.55 -22.07
N SER A 232 22.86 -17.69 -21.44
CA SER A 232 23.53 -18.83 -22.07
C SER A 232 22.62 -19.58 -23.05
N THR A 233 21.33 -19.64 -22.72
CA THR A 233 20.31 -20.34 -23.50
C THR A 233 19.69 -19.43 -24.56
N PRO A 234 19.50 -19.90 -25.81
CA PRO A 234 18.92 -19.09 -26.88
C PRO A 234 17.48 -18.66 -26.58
N PRO A 235 17.05 -17.50 -27.12
CA PRO A 235 15.69 -17.00 -26.94
C PRO A 235 14.66 -17.90 -27.62
N PRO A 236 13.38 -17.89 -27.19
CA PRO A 236 12.32 -18.71 -27.78
C PRO A 236 12.18 -18.48 -29.29
N ARG A 237 12.48 -17.26 -29.78
CA ARG A 237 12.53 -16.87 -31.19
C ARG A 237 13.30 -17.84 -32.09
N LEU A 238 14.32 -18.53 -31.57
CA LEU A 238 15.04 -19.58 -32.29
C LEU A 238 14.10 -20.74 -32.70
N PHE A 239 13.27 -21.22 -31.76
CA PHE A 239 12.31 -22.28 -32.01
C PHE A 239 11.09 -21.78 -32.77
N GLU A 240 10.63 -20.56 -32.47
CA GLU A 240 9.44 -19.96 -33.10
C GLU A 240 9.65 -19.74 -34.60
N THR A 241 10.84 -19.30 -34.99
CA THR A 241 11.18 -19.08 -36.41
C THR A 241 11.25 -20.38 -37.19
N ALA A 242 11.89 -21.41 -36.61
CA ALA A 242 11.94 -22.74 -37.22
C ALA A 242 10.53 -23.31 -37.40
N LEU A 243 9.66 -23.21 -36.38
CA LEU A 243 8.28 -23.68 -36.51
C LEU A 243 7.48 -22.87 -37.55
N ALA A 244 7.78 -21.59 -37.73
CA ALA A 244 7.20 -20.75 -38.79
C ALA A 244 7.74 -21.06 -40.20
N GLY A 245 8.71 -21.97 -40.34
CA GLY A 245 9.32 -22.33 -41.61
C GLY A 245 10.26 -21.26 -42.18
N GLY A 246 10.79 -20.39 -41.30
CA GLY A 246 11.80 -19.39 -41.66
C GLY A 246 13.21 -19.96 -41.56
N PHE A 247 14.06 -19.66 -42.54
CA PHE A 247 15.49 -19.97 -42.47
C PHE A 247 16.21 -18.98 -41.55
N GLN A 248 17.13 -19.46 -40.72
CA GLN A 248 17.73 -18.68 -39.63
C GLN A 248 19.23 -18.52 -39.77
N VAL A 249 19.68 -17.27 -39.65
CA VAL A 249 21.08 -16.92 -39.38
C VAL A 249 21.15 -16.46 -37.93
N VAL A 250 21.89 -17.21 -37.13
CA VAL A 250 22.02 -16.98 -35.69
C VAL A 250 23.42 -16.48 -35.41
N VAL A 251 23.53 -15.24 -34.97
CA VAL A 251 24.80 -14.70 -34.48
C VAL A 251 24.84 -14.97 -32.99
N SER A 252 25.67 -15.89 -32.54
CA SER A 252 25.75 -16.23 -31.12
C SER A 252 27.16 -16.62 -30.73
N PRO A 253 27.73 -16.05 -29.66
CA PRO A 253 28.99 -16.52 -29.10
C PRO A 253 28.81 -17.81 -28.26
N GLU A 254 27.57 -18.24 -28.00
CA GLU A 254 27.26 -19.32 -27.05
C GLU A 254 27.19 -20.69 -27.72
N PRO A 255 27.91 -21.71 -27.22
CA PRO A 255 27.96 -23.05 -27.81
C PRO A 255 26.64 -23.84 -27.68
N GLU A 256 25.78 -23.52 -26.71
CA GLU A 256 24.52 -24.24 -26.43
C GLU A 256 23.56 -24.26 -27.63
N THR A 257 23.64 -23.27 -28.54
CA THR A 257 22.75 -23.22 -29.72
C THR A 257 22.92 -24.44 -30.63
N ALA A 258 24.14 -24.99 -30.71
CA ALA A 258 24.45 -26.17 -31.52
C ALA A 258 23.86 -27.48 -30.95
N ASP A 259 23.43 -27.49 -29.69
CA ASP A 259 22.77 -28.64 -29.07
C ASP A 259 21.29 -28.77 -29.53
N TYR A 260 20.70 -27.67 -30.02
CA TYR A 260 19.31 -27.64 -30.49
C TYR A 260 19.19 -27.91 -32.00
N TYR A 261 20.05 -27.28 -32.80
CA TYR A 261 20.04 -27.40 -34.26
C TYR A 261 21.45 -27.56 -34.82
N ALA A 262 21.57 -28.38 -35.86
CA ALA A 262 22.81 -28.60 -36.60
C ALA A 262 23.22 -27.34 -37.39
N PRO A 263 24.38 -26.72 -37.08
CA PRO A 263 24.86 -25.46 -37.69
C PRO A 263 25.04 -25.44 -39.22
N ASP A 264 25.16 -26.60 -39.85
CA ASP A 264 25.39 -26.71 -41.29
C ASP A 264 24.20 -27.30 -42.05
N ARG A 265 23.18 -27.78 -41.33
CA ARG A 265 22.05 -28.53 -41.91
C ARG A 265 20.68 -27.93 -41.60
N GLU A 266 20.54 -27.16 -40.53
CA GLU A 266 19.23 -26.68 -40.07
C GLU A 266 19.20 -25.15 -39.92
N ILE A 267 20.21 -24.58 -39.28
CA ILE A 267 20.39 -23.14 -39.11
C ILE A 267 21.79 -22.76 -39.56
N ALA A 268 22.09 -21.48 -39.79
CA ALA A 268 23.48 -21.01 -39.91
C ALA A 268 23.90 -20.39 -38.58
N LEU A 269 24.85 -21.01 -37.87
CA LEU A 269 25.39 -20.48 -36.62
C LEU A 269 26.69 -19.72 -36.91
N CYS A 270 26.70 -18.42 -36.60
CA CYS A 270 27.78 -17.50 -36.93
C CYS A 270 28.43 -16.98 -35.66
N THR A 271 29.76 -16.96 -35.64
CA THR A 271 30.57 -16.48 -34.50
C THR A 271 30.64 -14.96 -34.43
N ASP A 272 30.45 -14.27 -35.55
CA ASP A 272 30.55 -12.82 -35.69
C ASP A 272 29.70 -12.29 -36.87
N GLU A 273 29.68 -10.98 -37.03
CA GLU A 273 28.95 -10.28 -38.09
C GLU A 273 29.48 -10.59 -39.50
N ALA A 274 30.78 -10.86 -39.65
CA ALA A 274 31.35 -11.18 -40.96
C ALA A 274 30.85 -12.54 -41.46
N ALA A 275 30.89 -13.56 -40.60
CA ALA A 275 30.32 -14.88 -40.88
C ALA A 275 28.80 -14.80 -41.12
N ALA A 276 28.10 -13.91 -40.41
CA ALA A 276 26.68 -13.68 -40.62
C ALA A 276 26.38 -13.12 -42.03
N ILE A 277 27.18 -12.15 -42.50
CA ILE A 277 27.05 -11.59 -43.85
C ILE A 277 27.26 -12.66 -44.91
N ASP A 278 28.31 -13.47 -44.77
CA ASP A 278 28.61 -14.54 -45.72
C ASP A 278 27.49 -15.59 -45.76
N ALA A 279 26.94 -15.96 -44.59
CA ALA A 279 25.81 -16.88 -44.48
C ALA A 279 24.53 -16.30 -45.10
N ILE A 280 24.24 -15.01 -44.89
CA ILE A 280 23.10 -14.32 -45.50
C ILE A 280 23.23 -14.32 -47.02
N MET A 281 24.38 -13.91 -47.56
CA MET A 281 24.61 -13.84 -49.01
C MET A 281 24.54 -15.23 -49.68
N THR A 282 25.08 -16.25 -49.01
CA THR A 282 24.98 -17.64 -49.46
C THR A 282 23.52 -18.09 -49.49
N ALA A 283 22.75 -17.84 -48.43
CA ALA A 283 21.34 -18.23 -48.37
C ALA A 283 20.46 -17.49 -49.41
N LEU A 284 20.81 -16.24 -49.77
CA LEU A 284 20.11 -15.49 -50.81
C LEU A 284 20.40 -16.01 -52.22
N THR A 285 21.57 -16.62 -52.44
CA THR A 285 21.99 -17.14 -53.75
C THR A 285 21.73 -18.65 -53.93
N ALA A 286 21.46 -19.38 -52.85
CA ALA A 286 21.15 -20.81 -52.83
C ALA A 286 19.75 -21.10 -52.24
N PRO A 287 18.65 -20.82 -52.97
CA PRO A 287 17.29 -20.93 -52.43
C PRO A 287 16.85 -22.36 -52.09
N GLU A 288 17.29 -23.36 -52.86
CA GLU A 288 16.95 -24.77 -52.61
C GLU A 288 17.52 -25.26 -51.28
N ASP A 289 18.83 -25.04 -51.06
CA ASP A 289 19.51 -25.36 -49.80
C ASP A 289 18.85 -24.65 -48.62
N ARG A 290 18.61 -23.34 -48.75
CA ARG A 290 17.97 -22.54 -47.70
C ARG A 290 16.59 -23.08 -47.30
N ILE A 291 15.75 -23.45 -48.28
CA ILE A 291 14.40 -23.99 -48.04
C ILE A 291 14.47 -25.37 -47.40
N GLU A 292 15.39 -26.23 -47.86
CA GLU A 292 15.61 -27.55 -47.27
C GLU A 292 16.04 -27.45 -45.80
N ARG A 293 16.96 -26.54 -45.49
CA ARG A 293 17.42 -26.30 -44.12
C ARG A 293 16.32 -25.75 -43.22
N ALA A 294 15.49 -24.82 -43.72
CA ALA A 294 14.31 -24.34 -42.99
C ALA A 294 13.31 -25.46 -42.69
N ARG A 295 13.12 -26.40 -43.63
CA ARG A 295 12.27 -27.58 -43.43
C ARG A 295 12.86 -28.55 -42.41
N ALA A 296 14.16 -28.82 -42.49
CA ALA A 296 14.85 -29.65 -41.51
C ALA A 296 14.74 -29.06 -40.09
N ALA A 297 14.96 -27.75 -39.93
CA ALA A 297 14.77 -27.06 -38.66
C ALA A 297 13.31 -27.15 -38.16
N GLN A 298 12.32 -26.96 -39.04
CA GLN A 298 10.90 -27.08 -38.68
C GLN A 298 10.55 -28.49 -38.19
N ASP A 299 11.00 -29.52 -38.91
CA ASP A 299 10.75 -30.92 -38.56
C ASP A 299 11.38 -31.25 -37.19
N ARG A 300 12.61 -30.77 -36.96
CA ARG A 300 13.28 -30.83 -35.66
C ARG A 300 12.49 -30.14 -34.55
N THR A 301 11.97 -28.93 -34.79
CA THR A 301 11.14 -28.22 -33.82
C THR A 301 9.88 -29.00 -33.46
N ARG A 302 9.17 -29.56 -34.45
CA ARG A 302 7.96 -30.36 -34.21
C ARG A 302 8.24 -31.60 -33.38
N ALA A 303 9.40 -32.22 -33.57
CA ALA A 303 9.79 -33.41 -32.82
C ALA A 303 10.21 -33.09 -31.37
N GLU A 304 11.00 -32.03 -31.15
CA GLU A 304 11.78 -31.88 -29.92
C GLU A 304 11.64 -30.54 -29.20
N HIS A 305 11.15 -29.48 -29.86
CA HIS A 305 11.16 -28.11 -29.32
C HIS A 305 9.79 -27.41 -29.32
N LEU A 306 8.72 -28.18 -29.11
CA LEU A 306 7.40 -27.66 -28.77
C LEU A 306 7.22 -27.53 -27.25
N TYR A 307 6.29 -26.67 -26.83
CA TYR A 307 5.85 -26.61 -25.44
C TYR A 307 5.30 -27.94 -24.93
N ASP A 308 4.76 -28.79 -25.82
CA ASP A 308 4.41 -30.18 -25.54
C ASP A 308 5.57 -30.97 -24.91
N ASN A 309 6.77 -30.85 -25.48
CA ASN A 309 7.95 -31.52 -24.98
C ASN A 309 8.35 -30.99 -23.58
N ARG A 310 8.24 -29.66 -23.37
CA ARG A 310 8.57 -29.03 -22.07
C ARG A 310 7.57 -29.40 -20.98
N VAL A 311 6.29 -29.39 -21.32
CA VAL A 311 5.20 -29.82 -20.44
C VAL A 311 5.35 -31.29 -20.06
N ALA A 312 5.69 -32.17 -21.01
CA ALA A 312 5.94 -33.57 -20.71
C ALA A 312 7.04 -33.74 -19.65
N ILE A 313 8.16 -33.02 -19.78
CA ILE A 313 9.26 -33.02 -18.79
C ILE A 313 8.76 -32.57 -17.40
N ILE A 314 7.97 -31.51 -17.32
CA ILE A 314 7.40 -31.01 -16.05
C ILE A 314 6.44 -32.04 -15.45
N VAL A 315 5.54 -32.59 -16.25
CA VAL A 315 4.53 -33.56 -15.82
C VAL A 315 5.19 -34.85 -15.31
N ASP A 316 6.20 -35.35 -16.01
CA ASP A 316 6.95 -36.54 -15.58
C ASP A 316 7.71 -36.28 -14.28
N ALA A 317 8.31 -35.09 -14.12
CA ALA A 317 8.94 -34.70 -12.86
C ALA A 317 7.95 -34.63 -11.70
N VAL A 318 6.74 -34.08 -11.93
CA VAL A 318 5.66 -34.04 -10.93
C VAL A 318 5.23 -35.45 -10.52
N ARG A 319 5.06 -36.36 -11.48
CA ARG A 319 4.67 -37.75 -11.20
C ARG A 319 5.74 -38.48 -10.39
N ALA A 320 7.00 -38.39 -10.83
CA ALA A 320 8.13 -38.99 -10.11
C ALA A 320 8.27 -38.44 -8.69
N HIS A 321 8.09 -37.13 -8.48
CA HIS A 321 8.11 -36.52 -7.16
C HIS A 321 7.00 -37.09 -6.26
N ARG A 322 5.76 -37.20 -6.77
CA ARG A 322 4.61 -37.75 -6.03
C ARG A 322 4.78 -39.21 -5.63
N GLU A 323 5.50 -40.01 -6.42
CA GLU A 323 5.81 -41.41 -6.10
C GLU A 323 6.85 -41.53 -4.97
N SER A 324 7.79 -40.58 -4.89
CA SER A 324 8.86 -40.58 -3.88
C SER A 324 8.49 -39.93 -2.53
N ALA A 325 7.42 -39.14 -2.47
CA ALA A 325 7.10 -38.31 -1.32
C ALA A 325 6.18 -39.04 -0.31
N THR A 326 6.68 -39.30 0.91
CA THR A 326 5.87 -39.72 2.06
C THR A 326 5.27 -38.52 2.78
N ARG A 327 3.93 -38.46 2.89
CA ARG A 327 3.20 -37.36 3.54
C ARG A 327 3.50 -37.34 5.05
N GLY A 328 3.97 -36.21 5.56
CA GLY A 328 4.07 -35.97 7.00
C GLY A 328 2.67 -35.87 7.65
N PRO A 329 2.58 -36.08 8.98
CA PRO A 329 1.31 -36.00 9.70
C PRO A 329 0.65 -34.63 9.54
N ALA A 330 -0.69 -34.62 9.58
CA ALA A 330 -1.48 -33.41 9.52
C ALA A 330 -1.13 -32.47 10.70
N PRO A 331 -1.13 -31.15 10.48
CA PRO A 331 -0.87 -30.18 11.55
C PRO A 331 -1.96 -30.25 12.62
N THR A 332 -1.59 -30.02 13.87
CA THR A 332 -2.53 -29.83 14.98
C THR A 332 -3.28 -28.51 14.82
N VAL A 333 -4.61 -28.55 14.97
CA VAL A 333 -5.50 -27.38 14.91
C VAL A 333 -5.14 -26.42 16.04
N MET A 334 -4.84 -25.18 15.68
CA MET A 334 -4.69 -24.03 16.59
C MET A 334 -5.86 -23.06 16.36
N SER A 335 -6.11 -22.15 17.31
CA SER A 335 -7.15 -21.11 17.22
C SER A 335 -7.08 -20.30 15.92
N SER A 336 -8.25 -19.92 15.39
CA SER A 336 -8.40 -19.13 14.16
C SER A 336 -8.36 -17.63 14.46
N THR A 337 -7.66 -16.84 13.64
CA THR A 337 -7.56 -15.39 13.81
C THR A 337 -8.60 -14.66 12.96
N ILE A 338 -9.45 -13.85 13.60
CA ILE A 338 -10.47 -13.02 12.97
C ILE A 338 -10.04 -11.55 13.02
N LEU A 339 -9.98 -10.89 11.87
CA LEU A 339 -9.68 -9.46 11.77
C LEU A 339 -10.96 -8.65 11.58
N MET A 340 -11.34 -7.86 12.58
CA MET A 340 -12.45 -6.92 12.57
C MET A 340 -11.99 -5.60 11.93
N LEU A 341 -12.47 -5.28 10.73
CA LEU A 341 -12.19 -3.99 10.08
C LEU A 341 -13.32 -3.01 10.39
N THR A 342 -13.00 -1.92 11.09
CA THR A 342 -13.97 -0.92 11.57
C THR A 342 -13.46 0.50 11.36
N HIS A 343 -14.38 1.46 11.31
CA HIS A 343 -14.03 2.87 11.20
C HIS A 343 -13.63 3.49 12.56
N ASN A 344 -14.04 2.88 13.67
CA ASN A 344 -13.79 3.37 15.01
C ASN A 344 -13.91 2.23 16.05
N ARG A 345 -13.35 2.46 17.25
CA ARG A 345 -13.39 1.54 18.38
C ARG A 345 -13.65 2.32 19.68
N MET A 346 -14.30 1.68 20.66
CA MET A 346 -14.47 2.23 22.01
C MET A 346 -13.15 2.76 22.57
N GLY A 347 -13.19 3.95 23.19
CA GLY A 347 -12.03 4.60 23.81
C GLY A 347 -11.21 5.51 22.90
N HIS A 348 -11.42 5.50 21.57
CA HIS A 348 -10.65 6.33 20.63
C HIS A 348 -11.38 7.59 20.18
N ARG A 349 -12.64 7.46 19.74
CA ARG A 349 -13.52 8.59 19.40
C ARG A 349 -14.94 8.33 19.92
N PRO A 350 -15.76 9.38 20.15
CA PRO A 350 -17.16 9.20 20.52
C PRO A 350 -17.86 8.27 19.52
N GLY A 351 -18.30 7.11 20.00
CA GLY A 351 -18.94 6.06 19.20
C GLY A 351 -20.45 5.99 19.40
N GLY A 352 -21.08 5.06 18.70
CA GLY A 352 -22.51 4.74 18.80
C GLY A 352 -22.75 3.25 19.00
N GLY A 353 -23.88 2.76 18.46
CA GLY A 353 -24.31 1.37 18.65
C GLY A 353 -23.35 0.33 18.05
N ILE A 354 -22.53 0.70 17.07
CA ILE A 354 -21.59 -0.21 16.40
C ILE A 354 -20.42 -0.56 17.32
N GLU A 355 -19.80 0.44 17.95
CA GLU A 355 -18.69 0.24 18.89
C GLU A 355 -19.15 -0.54 20.12
N ILE A 356 -20.38 -0.28 20.59
CA ILE A 356 -21.02 -1.05 21.66
C ILE A 356 -21.23 -2.51 21.24
N TYR A 357 -21.73 -2.74 20.03
CA TYR A 357 -21.93 -4.09 19.49
C TYR A 357 -20.62 -4.87 19.33
N GLN A 358 -19.54 -4.20 18.90
CA GLN A 358 -18.23 -4.82 18.73
C GLN A 358 -17.67 -5.41 20.02
N GLU A 359 -17.95 -4.80 21.18
CA GLU A 359 -17.56 -5.35 22.48
C GLU A 359 -18.20 -6.73 22.73
N ALA A 360 -19.41 -6.96 22.24
CA ALA A 360 -20.06 -8.27 22.33
C ALA A 360 -19.33 -9.35 21.51
N LEU A 361 -18.51 -8.98 20.53
CA LEU A 361 -17.74 -9.91 19.68
C LEU A 361 -16.30 -10.15 20.13
N THR A 362 -15.85 -9.51 21.22
CA THR A 362 -14.46 -9.67 21.72
C THR A 362 -14.18 -11.05 22.33
N ASP A 363 -15.21 -11.70 22.86
CA ASP A 363 -15.14 -13.00 23.52
C ASP A 363 -15.95 -14.05 22.74
N LEU A 364 -15.33 -14.58 21.68
CA LEU A 364 -15.89 -15.67 20.87
C LEU A 364 -15.45 -17.05 21.37
N GLY A 365 -14.77 -17.13 22.52
CA GLY A 365 -14.18 -18.34 23.08
C GLY A 365 -12.80 -18.71 22.51
N ASP A 366 -12.14 -19.67 23.14
CA ASP A 366 -10.72 -20.02 22.92
C ASP A 366 -10.37 -20.47 21.49
N ALA A 367 -11.38 -20.86 20.70
CA ALA A 367 -11.21 -21.24 19.30
C ALA A 367 -10.88 -20.04 18.39
N TYR A 368 -11.14 -18.80 18.83
CA TYR A 368 -10.99 -17.60 18.01
C TYR A 368 -10.14 -16.53 18.70
N GLN A 369 -9.17 -15.98 17.98
CA GLN A 369 -8.45 -14.76 18.36
C GLN A 369 -9.00 -13.59 17.56
N VAL A 370 -9.48 -12.54 18.24
CA VAL A 370 -10.07 -11.36 17.59
C VAL A 370 -9.10 -10.18 17.61
N LEU A 371 -8.79 -9.65 16.42
CA LEU A 371 -8.01 -8.43 16.23
C LEU A 371 -8.88 -7.33 15.62
N PHE A 372 -8.65 -6.07 15.97
CA PHE A 372 -9.35 -4.91 15.42
C PHE A 372 -8.38 -4.04 14.64
N LEU A 373 -8.74 -3.70 13.40
CA LEU A 373 -8.02 -2.76 12.55
C LEU A 373 -8.91 -1.55 12.26
N PHE A 374 -8.43 -0.36 12.60
CA PHE A 374 -9.20 0.88 12.44
C PHE A 374 -8.31 2.11 12.21
N PRO A 375 -8.82 3.15 11.52
CA PRO A 375 -8.06 4.38 11.28
C PRO A 375 -8.07 5.30 12.51
N VAL A 376 -6.92 5.90 12.80
CA VAL A 376 -6.71 6.92 13.85
C VAL A 376 -6.21 8.21 13.19
N PHE A 377 -6.75 9.35 13.60
CA PHE A 377 -6.47 10.66 13.01
C PHE A 377 -5.81 11.57 14.04
N SER A 378 -4.69 12.19 13.66
CA SER A 378 -3.98 13.17 14.49
C SER A 378 -3.25 14.19 13.60
N GLU A 379 -3.42 15.48 13.90
CA GLU A 379 -2.72 16.59 13.22
C GLU A 379 -2.79 16.55 11.67
N GLY A 380 -3.97 16.25 11.11
CA GLY A 380 -4.15 16.18 9.65
C GLY A 380 -3.51 14.96 8.98
N ARG A 381 -3.00 14.01 9.78
CA ARG A 381 -2.48 12.73 9.34
C ARG A 381 -3.33 11.59 9.85
N TRP A 382 -3.23 10.45 9.21
CA TRP A 382 -3.90 9.23 9.64
C TRP A 382 -2.97 8.03 9.63
N SER A 383 -3.30 7.09 10.51
CA SER A 383 -2.59 5.84 10.72
C SER A 383 -3.61 4.71 10.86
N LEU A 384 -3.23 3.49 10.52
CA LEU A 384 -4.00 2.30 10.88
C LEU A 384 -3.51 1.77 12.22
N ARG A 385 -4.44 1.52 13.13
CA ARG A 385 -4.20 0.96 14.45
C ARG A 385 -4.70 -0.48 14.47
N LEU A 386 -3.83 -1.42 14.81
CA LEU A 386 -4.15 -2.82 15.01
C LEU A 386 -4.07 -3.16 16.50
N GLU A 387 -5.18 -3.67 17.06
CA GLU A 387 -5.28 -3.97 18.49
C GLU A 387 -5.99 -5.29 18.74
N GLY A 388 -5.53 -6.03 19.76
CA GLY A 388 -6.16 -7.27 20.22
C GLY A 388 -5.29 -7.98 21.26
N PRO A 389 -5.63 -9.22 21.65
CA PRO A 389 -4.84 -9.98 22.61
C PRO A 389 -3.37 -10.09 22.18
N GLY A 390 -2.47 -9.43 22.94
CA GLY A 390 -1.03 -9.42 22.68
C GLY A 390 -0.56 -8.55 21.50
N THR A 391 -1.43 -7.71 20.92
CA THR A 391 -1.11 -6.88 19.74
C THR A 391 -1.57 -5.43 19.93
N ALA A 392 -0.67 -4.47 19.66
CA ALA A 392 -0.93 -3.04 19.82
C ALA A 392 0.00 -2.22 18.88
N GLU A 393 -0.29 -2.26 17.58
CA GLU A 393 0.58 -1.72 16.53
C GLU A 393 -0.05 -0.51 15.83
N THR A 394 0.76 0.47 15.43
CA THR A 394 0.29 1.66 14.69
C THR A 394 1.13 1.84 13.43
N TYR A 395 0.46 1.99 12.29
CA TYR A 395 1.09 2.11 10.98
C TYR A 395 0.73 3.47 10.33
N PRO A 396 1.70 4.38 10.13
CA PRO A 396 1.43 5.69 9.54
C PRO A 396 1.04 5.56 8.07
N CYS A 397 -0.12 6.09 7.69
CA CYS A 397 -0.66 5.94 6.32
C CYS A 397 -0.55 7.22 5.49
N GLY A 398 -0.39 8.39 6.12
CA GLY A 398 -0.10 9.63 5.41
C GLY A 398 -0.95 10.80 5.88
N ALA A 399 -1.16 11.77 4.98
CA ALA A 399 -2.08 12.88 5.22
C ALA A 399 -3.53 12.43 5.02
N VAL A 400 -4.46 13.05 5.74
CA VAL A 400 -5.89 12.85 5.51
C VAL A 400 -6.25 13.42 4.15
N GLY A 401 -6.78 12.57 3.27
CA GLY A 401 -7.17 12.92 1.91
C GLY A 401 -8.66 12.67 1.64
N PRO A 402 -9.10 12.85 0.37
CA PRO A 402 -10.44 12.45 -0.03
C PRO A 402 -10.64 10.94 0.12
N PRO A 403 -11.90 10.45 0.15
CA PRO A 403 -12.19 9.02 0.18
C PRO A 403 -11.52 8.27 -0.98
N LEU A 404 -10.91 7.12 -0.72
CA LEU A 404 -10.07 6.41 -1.69
C LEU A 404 -10.72 5.11 -2.17
N SER A 405 -10.74 4.89 -3.48
CA SER A 405 -11.02 3.56 -4.05
C SER A 405 -9.83 2.62 -3.82
N THR A 406 -8.62 3.15 -3.98
CA THR A 406 -7.36 2.38 -3.92
C THR A 406 -6.24 3.23 -3.31
N ASP A 407 -5.34 2.57 -2.57
CA ASP A 407 -4.10 3.15 -2.06
C ASP A 407 -3.04 2.04 -2.01
N PRO A 408 -2.04 2.05 -2.91
CA PRO A 408 -1.02 1.01 -2.98
C PRO A 408 -0.23 0.77 -1.69
N TYR A 409 -0.03 1.82 -0.88
CA TYR A 409 0.69 1.69 0.39
C TYR A 409 -0.18 0.95 1.41
N VAL A 410 -1.44 1.36 1.54
CA VAL A 410 -2.39 0.74 2.48
C VAL A 410 -2.74 -0.69 2.05
N GLU A 411 -2.82 -0.97 0.76
CA GLU A 411 -3.04 -2.32 0.21
C GLU A 411 -1.89 -3.28 0.59
N GLY A 412 -0.64 -2.87 0.37
CA GLY A 412 0.53 -3.66 0.78
C GLY A 412 0.63 -3.82 2.30
N LEU A 413 0.30 -2.77 3.06
CA LEU A 413 0.22 -2.84 4.53
C LEU A 413 -0.89 -3.81 4.99
N PHE A 414 -2.05 -3.79 4.34
CA PHE A 414 -3.14 -4.69 4.67
C PHE A 414 -2.76 -6.15 4.36
N GLN A 415 -2.14 -6.40 3.19
CA GLN A 415 -1.55 -7.71 2.88
C GLN A 415 -0.57 -8.16 3.97
N ARG A 416 0.31 -7.27 4.42
CA ARG A 416 1.24 -7.54 5.52
C ARG A 416 0.53 -8.00 6.78
N ILE A 417 -0.50 -7.26 7.21
CA ILE A 417 -1.28 -7.59 8.41
C ILE A 417 -1.93 -8.98 8.27
N LEU A 418 -2.54 -9.28 7.11
CA LEU A 418 -3.18 -10.58 6.87
C LEU A 418 -2.20 -11.76 7.02
N PHE A 419 -0.96 -11.61 6.54
CA PHE A 419 0.04 -12.68 6.60
C PHE A 419 0.82 -12.71 7.92
N GLU A 420 1.25 -11.58 8.48
CA GLU A 420 2.02 -11.54 9.74
C GLU A 420 1.19 -12.04 10.93
N HIS A 421 -0.10 -11.70 10.97
CA HIS A 421 -1.03 -12.13 12.02
C HIS A 421 -1.80 -13.41 11.68
N GLN A 422 -1.50 -14.04 10.55
CA GLN A 422 -2.15 -15.29 10.10
C GLN A 422 -3.68 -15.17 10.13
N VAL A 423 -4.24 -14.11 9.54
CA VAL A 423 -5.67 -13.85 9.54
C VAL A 423 -6.39 -14.92 8.70
N ASP A 424 -7.37 -15.57 9.31
CA ASP A 424 -8.19 -16.64 8.72
C ASP A 424 -9.52 -16.12 8.16
N LEU A 425 -10.01 -14.97 8.65
CA LEU A 425 -11.23 -14.32 8.16
C LEU A 425 -11.18 -12.81 8.46
N VAL A 426 -11.67 -11.99 7.51
CA VAL A 426 -11.89 -10.56 7.72
C VAL A 426 -13.38 -10.30 7.90
N HIS A 427 -13.76 -9.70 9.02
CA HIS A 427 -15.14 -9.25 9.28
C HIS A 427 -15.20 -7.73 9.27
N ILE A 428 -15.81 -7.18 8.22
CA ILE A 428 -15.95 -5.77 7.96
C ILE A 428 -17.21 -5.26 8.63
N HIS A 429 -17.03 -4.33 9.57
CA HIS A 429 -18.13 -3.54 10.13
C HIS A 429 -18.31 -2.23 9.35
N HIS A 430 -17.22 -1.67 8.81
CA HIS A 430 -17.29 -0.49 7.96
C HIS A 430 -16.01 -0.28 7.12
N LEU A 431 -16.15 0.25 5.91
CA LEU A 431 -15.04 0.71 5.04
C LEU A 431 -14.81 2.23 5.06
N MET A 432 -15.20 2.92 6.14
CA MET A 432 -15.12 4.38 6.21
C MET A 432 -13.66 4.76 6.44
N HIS A 433 -13.18 5.72 5.66
CA HIS A 433 -11.82 6.26 5.74
C HIS A 433 -10.67 5.29 5.38
N VAL A 434 -10.99 4.07 4.94
CA VAL A 434 -10.01 3.14 4.37
C VAL A 434 -10.31 2.93 2.89
N PRO A 435 -9.33 2.50 2.07
CA PRO A 435 -9.57 2.23 0.67
C PRO A 435 -10.68 1.18 0.45
N LEU A 436 -11.55 1.40 -0.55
CA LEU A 436 -12.58 0.42 -0.89
C LEU A 436 -12.00 -0.89 -1.48
N SER A 437 -10.73 -0.91 -1.89
CA SER A 437 -10.04 -2.07 -2.47
C SER A 437 -9.71 -3.18 -1.47
N LEU A 438 -9.74 -2.93 -0.16
CA LEU A 438 -9.29 -3.90 0.85
C LEU A 438 -10.00 -5.27 0.79
N PRO A 439 -11.32 -5.39 0.53
CA PRO A 439 -11.98 -6.68 0.33
C PRO A 439 -11.43 -7.48 -0.86
N LEU A 440 -11.03 -6.80 -1.95
CA LEU A 440 -10.41 -7.42 -3.12
C LEU A 440 -9.02 -7.98 -2.76
N ILE A 441 -8.24 -7.23 -1.96
CA ILE A 441 -6.93 -7.68 -1.45
C ILE A 441 -7.09 -8.89 -0.53
N ALA A 442 -8.06 -8.88 0.39
CA ALA A 442 -8.33 -10.02 1.27
C ALA A 442 -8.67 -11.29 0.47
N ARG A 443 -9.57 -11.16 -0.52
CA ARG A 443 -9.94 -12.25 -1.42
C ARG A 443 -8.77 -12.78 -2.23
N ALA A 444 -7.94 -11.90 -2.80
CA ALA A 444 -6.74 -12.29 -3.53
C ALA A 444 -5.74 -13.04 -2.64
N CYS A 445 -5.68 -12.70 -1.35
CA CYS A 445 -4.92 -13.42 -0.34
C CYS A 445 -5.59 -14.73 0.12
N GLY A 446 -6.77 -15.08 -0.41
CA GLY A 446 -7.55 -16.26 -0.05
C GLY A 446 -8.29 -16.14 1.29
N VAL A 447 -8.33 -14.96 1.92
CA VAL A 447 -8.98 -14.77 3.22
C VAL A 447 -10.46 -14.44 3.00
N PRO A 448 -11.40 -15.24 3.55
CA PRO A 448 -12.83 -14.98 3.41
C PRO A 448 -13.24 -13.65 4.04
N VAL A 449 -14.19 -12.97 3.40
CA VAL A 449 -14.67 -11.65 3.81
C VAL A 449 -16.15 -11.70 4.19
N VAL A 450 -16.45 -11.27 5.42
CA VAL A 450 -17.81 -11.02 5.91
C VAL A 450 -18.04 -9.51 5.98
N TYR A 451 -19.17 -9.01 5.51
CA TYR A 451 -19.57 -7.61 5.67
C TYR A 451 -20.87 -7.53 6.47
N HIS A 452 -20.83 -6.90 7.65
CA HIS A 452 -22.02 -6.65 8.46
C HIS A 452 -22.60 -5.29 8.13
N LEU A 453 -23.85 -5.26 7.64
CA LEU A 453 -24.55 -4.04 7.29
C LEU A 453 -25.11 -3.32 8.52
N HIS A 454 -24.33 -2.37 9.03
CA HIS A 454 -24.77 -1.42 10.07
C HIS A 454 -25.46 -0.19 9.47
N ASP A 455 -25.24 0.10 8.19
CA ASP A 455 -25.76 1.24 7.45
C ASP A 455 -25.78 0.95 5.94
N HIS A 456 -26.11 1.96 5.13
CA HIS A 456 -26.19 1.85 3.67
C HIS A 456 -24.94 2.38 2.97
N TYR A 457 -23.76 2.35 3.60
CA TYR A 457 -22.53 2.90 3.02
C TYR A 457 -22.17 2.27 1.67
N LEU A 458 -22.39 0.96 1.49
CA LEU A 458 -22.15 0.31 0.18
C LEU A 458 -23.00 0.96 -0.92
N ILE A 459 -24.25 1.31 -0.64
CA ILE A 459 -25.18 1.96 -1.59
C ILE A 459 -24.80 3.42 -1.85
N CYS A 460 -24.42 4.16 -0.81
CA CYS A 460 -24.10 5.58 -0.90
C CYS A 460 -23.12 6.01 0.18
N GLU A 461 -22.15 6.85 -0.16
CA GLU A 461 -21.18 7.37 0.80
C GLU A 461 -21.80 8.25 1.89
N ARG A 462 -23.06 8.70 1.74
CA ARG A 462 -23.79 9.44 2.78
C ARG A 462 -24.40 8.51 3.83
N TRP A 463 -24.25 7.18 3.69
CA TRP A 463 -24.60 6.02 4.57
C TRP A 463 -26.03 5.95 5.15
N LEU A 464 -26.72 7.06 5.38
CA LEU A 464 -28.09 7.18 5.86
C LEU A 464 -29.13 7.28 4.72
N LEU A 465 -28.70 7.35 3.46
CA LEU A 465 -29.59 7.59 2.30
C LEU A 465 -30.42 8.89 2.41
N LEU A 466 -29.89 9.89 3.10
CA LEU A 466 -30.44 11.25 3.11
C LEU A 466 -29.81 12.07 1.97
N ASP A 467 -30.64 12.73 1.16
CA ASP A 467 -30.19 13.62 0.10
C ASP A 467 -29.54 14.90 0.65
N HIS A 468 -29.10 15.79 -0.24
CA HIS A 468 -28.47 17.07 0.12
C HIS A 468 -29.39 18.00 0.96
N ALA A 469 -30.72 17.81 0.90
CA ALA A 469 -31.70 18.53 1.70
C ALA A 469 -32.07 17.82 3.02
N GLY A 470 -31.41 16.69 3.32
CA GLY A 470 -31.65 15.91 4.53
C GLY A 470 -32.93 15.05 4.47
N GLN A 471 -33.51 14.83 3.28
CA GLN A 471 -34.69 14.00 3.09
C GLN A 471 -34.29 12.59 2.66
N PHE A 472 -35.04 11.57 3.09
CA PHE A 472 -34.83 10.20 2.63
C PHE A 472 -35.07 10.11 1.12
N CYS A 473 -34.01 9.78 0.38
CA CYS A 473 -34.03 9.82 -1.08
C CYS A 473 -34.68 8.58 -1.71
N ASP A 474 -34.81 7.50 -0.94
CA ASP A 474 -35.36 6.22 -1.36
C ASP A 474 -34.77 5.72 -2.69
N VAL A 475 -33.44 5.86 -2.84
CA VAL A 475 -32.71 5.50 -4.07
C VAL A 475 -32.98 4.07 -4.53
N VAL A 476 -33.23 3.16 -3.58
CA VAL A 476 -33.51 1.75 -3.85
C VAL A 476 -34.80 1.57 -4.67
N ASN A 477 -35.85 2.36 -4.40
CA ASN A 477 -37.12 2.26 -5.11
C ASN A 477 -37.30 3.31 -6.21
N ARG A 478 -36.67 4.49 -6.07
CA ARG A 478 -36.79 5.60 -7.04
C ARG A 478 -35.73 5.59 -8.13
N GLY A 479 -34.68 4.78 -7.98
CA GLY A 479 -33.55 4.68 -8.91
C GLY A 479 -32.43 5.68 -8.63
N SER A 480 -31.26 5.42 -9.22
CA SER A 480 -30.01 6.15 -8.96
C SER A 480 -29.79 7.40 -9.82
N HIS A 481 -30.71 7.73 -10.73
CA HIS A 481 -30.55 8.81 -11.73
C HIS A 481 -30.29 10.20 -11.13
N GLN A 482 -30.77 10.46 -9.91
CA GLN A 482 -30.62 11.74 -9.22
C GLN A 482 -29.39 11.82 -8.29
N CYS A 483 -28.66 10.70 -8.12
CA CYS A 483 -27.60 10.62 -7.12
C CYS A 483 -26.41 11.53 -7.43
N ASP A 484 -26.01 11.62 -8.71
CA ASP A 484 -24.92 12.52 -9.10
C ASP A 484 -25.25 13.98 -8.80
N ALA A 485 -26.46 14.44 -9.15
CA ALA A 485 -26.91 15.79 -8.83
C ALA A 485 -26.91 16.03 -7.31
N CYS A 486 -27.32 15.02 -6.51
CA CYS A 486 -27.29 15.09 -5.06
C CYS A 486 -25.85 15.21 -4.51
N LEU A 487 -24.88 14.45 -5.04
CA LEU A 487 -23.49 14.51 -4.56
C LEU A 487 -22.77 15.77 -5.04
N VAL A 488 -23.08 16.26 -6.24
CA VAL A 488 -22.62 17.57 -6.73
C VAL A 488 -23.12 18.67 -5.80
N ALA A 489 -24.43 18.69 -5.50
CA ALA A 489 -25.03 19.73 -4.66
C ALA A 489 -24.62 19.64 -3.18
N GLY A 490 -24.53 18.43 -2.64
CA GLY A 490 -24.30 18.20 -1.21
C GLY A 490 -22.83 18.09 -0.79
N ASN A 491 -21.94 17.69 -1.71
CA ASN A 491 -20.55 17.35 -1.41
C ASN A 491 -19.55 18.04 -2.36
N SER A 492 -20.02 18.80 -3.36
CA SER A 492 -19.20 19.44 -4.40
C SER A 492 -18.37 18.44 -5.21
N TYR A 493 -18.89 17.22 -5.40
CA TYR A 493 -18.20 16.19 -6.15
C TYR A 493 -18.35 16.39 -7.65
N PRO A 494 -17.38 15.93 -8.46
CA PRO A 494 -17.49 16.02 -9.91
C PRO A 494 -18.63 15.13 -10.42
N PRO A 495 -19.29 15.53 -11.53
CA PRO A 495 -20.22 14.66 -12.24
C PRO A 495 -19.60 13.28 -12.53
N GLY A 496 -20.40 12.22 -12.42
CA GLY A 496 -19.96 10.83 -12.58
C GLY A 496 -19.31 10.21 -11.33
N ALA A 497 -19.16 10.95 -10.23
CA ALA A 497 -18.60 10.40 -9.00
C ALA A 497 -19.42 9.22 -8.44
N LYS A 498 -20.76 9.28 -8.48
CA LYS A 498 -21.60 8.17 -8.03
C LYS A 498 -21.41 6.95 -8.93
N ALA A 499 -21.46 7.14 -10.25
CA ALA A 499 -21.33 6.04 -11.20
C ALA A 499 -19.98 5.32 -11.05
N ARG A 500 -18.88 6.06 -10.86
CA ARG A 500 -17.55 5.47 -10.60
C ARG A 500 -17.51 4.70 -9.30
N ARG A 501 -18.10 5.26 -8.23
CA ARG A 501 -18.17 4.58 -6.94
C ARG A 501 -18.99 3.30 -7.04
N ASP A 502 -20.15 3.33 -7.69
CA ASP A 502 -21.04 2.18 -7.82
C ASP A 502 -20.41 1.07 -8.65
N GLY A 503 -19.78 1.42 -9.78
CA GLY A 503 -19.04 0.45 -10.58
C GLY A 503 -17.89 -0.21 -9.80
N PHE A 504 -17.20 0.56 -8.95
CA PHE A 504 -16.17 0.00 -8.08
C PHE A 504 -16.75 -0.86 -6.96
N VAL A 505 -17.81 -0.41 -6.30
CA VAL A 505 -18.45 -1.14 -5.20
C VAL A 505 -19.10 -2.44 -5.71
N ALA A 506 -19.63 -2.50 -6.93
CA ALA A 506 -20.09 -3.75 -7.53
C ALA A 506 -18.99 -4.82 -7.51
N LEU A 507 -17.76 -4.47 -7.95
CA LEU A 507 -16.59 -5.37 -7.86
C LEU A 507 -16.26 -5.75 -6.41
N VAL A 508 -16.35 -4.80 -5.48
CA VAL A 508 -16.14 -5.06 -4.05
C VAL A 508 -17.17 -6.04 -3.50
N THR A 509 -18.44 -5.94 -3.92
CA THR A 509 -19.50 -6.85 -3.46
C THR A 509 -19.31 -8.27 -3.95
N GLU A 510 -18.73 -8.47 -5.15
CA GLU A 510 -18.36 -9.80 -5.65
C GLU A 510 -17.29 -10.47 -4.78
N ALA A 511 -16.42 -9.66 -4.15
CA ALA A 511 -15.34 -10.14 -3.29
C ALA A 511 -15.78 -10.53 -1.88
N ILE A 512 -17.00 -10.17 -1.46
CA ILE A 512 -17.56 -10.47 -0.14
C ILE A 512 -18.23 -11.86 -0.19
N ASP A 513 -17.82 -12.75 0.72
CA ASP A 513 -18.33 -14.12 0.80
C ASP A 513 -19.64 -14.22 1.60
N ALA A 514 -19.88 -13.31 2.55
CA ALA A 514 -21.15 -13.20 3.26
C ALA A 514 -21.51 -11.78 3.68
N PHE A 515 -22.77 -11.40 3.50
CA PHE A 515 -23.37 -10.18 4.01
C PHE A 515 -24.23 -10.52 5.23
N VAL A 516 -23.91 -9.96 6.39
CA VAL A 516 -24.70 -10.12 7.61
C VAL A 516 -25.65 -8.94 7.75
N THR A 517 -26.94 -9.22 7.88
CA THR A 517 -28.00 -8.21 8.07
C THR A 517 -28.78 -8.49 9.34
N SER A 518 -29.29 -7.44 9.97
CA SER A 518 -30.14 -7.58 11.16
C SER A 518 -31.64 -7.71 10.85
N THR A 519 -32.08 -7.34 9.64
CA THR A 519 -33.48 -7.45 9.21
C THR A 519 -33.61 -7.86 7.73
N PRO A 520 -34.74 -8.47 7.32
CA PRO A 520 -35.00 -8.82 5.93
C PRO A 520 -35.06 -7.61 4.98
N GLY A 521 -35.57 -6.47 5.43
CA GLY A 521 -35.68 -5.28 4.60
C GLY A 521 -34.33 -4.66 4.27
N THR A 522 -33.36 -4.72 5.18
CA THR A 522 -31.96 -4.31 4.91
C THR A 522 -31.33 -5.21 3.85
N ALA A 523 -31.52 -6.52 3.96
CA ALA A 523 -31.09 -7.48 2.94
C ALA A 523 -31.72 -7.22 1.57
N GLN A 524 -33.03 -6.95 1.55
CA GLN A 524 -33.75 -6.65 0.32
C GLN A 524 -33.29 -5.33 -0.30
N ALA A 525 -33.03 -4.30 0.50
CA ALA A 525 -32.54 -3.01 0.02
C ALA A 525 -31.17 -3.14 -0.65
N LEU A 526 -30.24 -3.86 -0.03
CA LEU A 526 -28.92 -4.15 -0.60
C LEU A 526 -29.06 -4.87 -1.95
N ARG A 527 -29.82 -5.97 -2.01
CA ARG A 527 -29.97 -6.77 -3.23
C ARG A 527 -30.80 -6.09 -4.33
N ARG A 528 -31.70 -5.16 -3.99
CA ARG A 528 -32.38 -4.35 -5.00
C ARG A 528 -31.42 -3.36 -5.65
N PHE A 529 -30.46 -2.84 -4.89
CA PHE A 529 -29.45 -1.91 -5.40
C PHE A 529 -28.33 -2.64 -6.16
N PHE A 530 -27.88 -3.79 -5.64
CA PHE A 530 -26.89 -4.69 -6.27
C PHE A 530 -27.52 -6.07 -6.54
N PRO A 531 -28.32 -6.21 -7.62
CA PRO A 531 -29.04 -7.44 -7.95
C PRO A 531 -28.13 -8.64 -8.24
N GLU A 532 -26.87 -8.40 -8.56
CA GLU A 532 -25.83 -9.41 -8.74
C GLU A 532 -25.47 -10.17 -7.46
N ILE A 533 -25.81 -9.64 -6.28
CA ILE A 533 -25.53 -10.31 -4.99
C ILE A 533 -26.41 -11.58 -4.85
N PRO A 534 -25.78 -12.77 -4.78
CA PRO A 534 -26.50 -14.03 -4.60
C PRO A 534 -27.25 -14.09 -3.26
N ALA A 535 -28.42 -14.71 -3.26
CA ALA A 535 -29.27 -14.81 -2.06
C ALA A 535 -28.59 -15.59 -0.92
N ASP A 536 -27.83 -16.63 -1.26
CA ASP A 536 -27.11 -17.51 -0.34
C ASP A 536 -25.88 -16.86 0.32
N ARG A 537 -25.43 -15.71 -0.20
CA ARG A 537 -24.43 -14.86 0.46
C ARG A 537 -25.03 -13.95 1.52
N VAL A 538 -26.34 -13.76 1.59
CA VAL A 538 -26.96 -12.93 2.62
C VAL A 538 -27.42 -13.81 3.77
N THR A 539 -26.94 -13.49 4.98
CA THR A 539 -27.28 -14.19 6.21
C THR A 539 -27.90 -13.22 7.20
N GLU A 540 -29.11 -13.52 7.65
CA GLU A 540 -29.76 -12.73 8.69
C GLU A 540 -29.29 -13.21 10.06
N ILE A 541 -28.63 -12.33 10.81
CA ILE A 541 -28.22 -12.56 12.19
C ILE A 541 -28.61 -11.31 12.97
N GLU A 542 -29.73 -11.39 13.70
CA GLU A 542 -30.24 -10.27 14.48
C GLU A 542 -29.18 -9.79 15.48
N MET A 543 -28.93 -8.48 15.50
CA MET A 543 -28.06 -7.86 16.50
C MET A 543 -28.63 -7.98 17.92
N VAL A 544 -27.76 -7.84 18.92
CA VAL A 544 -28.14 -7.94 20.33
C VAL A 544 -27.96 -6.62 21.07
N ALA A 545 -28.83 -6.36 22.04
CA ALA A 545 -28.56 -5.35 23.05
C ALA A 545 -27.56 -5.93 24.07
N PRO A 546 -26.52 -5.20 24.47
CA PRO A 546 -25.45 -5.71 25.33
C PRO A 546 -25.87 -5.91 26.79
N CYS A 547 -27.00 -5.35 27.21
CA CYS A 547 -27.50 -5.51 28.58
C CYS A 547 -28.37 -6.78 28.67
N PRO A 548 -28.16 -7.67 29.66
CA PRO A 548 -29.11 -8.75 29.93
C PRO A 548 -30.49 -8.16 30.21
N ALA A 549 -31.54 -8.95 29.99
CA ALA A 549 -32.93 -8.56 30.21
C ALA A 549 -33.03 -7.75 31.51
N ILE A 550 -33.35 -6.45 31.39
CA ILE A 550 -33.51 -5.55 32.54
C ILE A 550 -34.41 -6.28 33.51
N ALA A 551 -33.88 -6.61 34.71
CA ALA A 551 -34.64 -7.33 35.72
C ALA A 551 -35.99 -6.61 35.84
N LYS A 552 -37.10 -7.31 35.55
CA LYS A 552 -38.44 -6.73 35.51
C LYS A 552 -38.61 -5.89 36.76
N PHE A 553 -38.42 -4.58 36.66
CA PHE A 553 -38.54 -3.72 37.81
C PHE A 553 -40.01 -3.78 38.15
N ALA A 554 -40.33 -4.41 39.28
CA ALA A 554 -41.62 -4.22 39.91
C ALA A 554 -41.81 -2.69 39.98
N PRO A 555 -42.91 -2.14 39.45
CA PRO A 555 -43.08 -0.70 39.42
C PRO A 555 -42.91 -0.17 40.85
N ALA A 556 -41.87 0.64 41.07
CA ALA A 556 -41.70 1.30 42.35
C ALA A 556 -42.99 2.09 42.61
N PRO A 557 -43.61 1.97 43.80
CA PRO A 557 -44.84 2.69 44.10
C PRO A 557 -44.56 4.20 43.99
N GLN A 558 -45.00 4.80 42.89
CA GLN A 558 -44.83 6.24 42.68
C GLN A 558 -45.84 6.99 43.55
N PRO A 559 -45.48 8.16 44.10
CA PRO A 559 -46.42 9.04 44.78
C PRO A 559 -47.60 9.34 43.85
N LYS A 560 -48.84 9.27 44.34
CA LYS A 560 -50.10 9.46 43.56
C LYS A 560 -50.11 10.66 42.61
N ARG A 561 -49.30 11.70 42.87
CA ARG A 561 -49.18 12.91 42.05
C ARG A 561 -48.41 12.72 40.72
N LEU A 562 -47.63 11.65 40.57
CA LEU A 562 -46.93 11.27 39.33
C LEU A 562 -47.74 10.26 38.48
N ALA A 563 -48.68 9.53 39.08
CA ALA A 563 -49.45 8.47 38.43
C ALA A 563 -50.40 8.98 37.31
N ASP A 564 -50.72 10.28 37.30
CA ASP A 564 -51.66 10.87 36.34
C ASP A 564 -51.00 11.36 35.03
N ARG A 565 -49.66 11.38 34.92
CA ARG A 565 -48.96 11.85 33.71
C ARG A 565 -48.46 10.69 32.82
N LEU A 566 -48.34 10.89 31.51
CA LEU A 566 -47.68 9.93 30.61
C LEU A 566 -46.19 10.32 30.49
N THR A 567 -45.27 9.40 30.78
CA THR A 567 -43.83 9.69 30.67
C THR A 567 -43.24 9.08 29.39
N VAL A 568 -42.64 9.91 28.55
CA VAL A 568 -42.17 9.55 27.21
C VAL A 568 -40.64 9.64 27.16
N ALA A 569 -39.96 8.52 26.95
CA ALA A 569 -38.52 8.46 26.77
C ALA A 569 -38.12 8.78 25.31
N VAL A 570 -37.17 9.68 25.12
CA VAL A 570 -36.50 9.91 23.82
C VAL A 570 -35.08 9.39 23.94
N LEU A 571 -34.77 8.28 23.26
CA LEU A 571 -33.54 7.50 23.49
C LEU A 571 -32.49 7.71 22.40
N GLY A 572 -31.24 7.88 22.81
CA GLY A 572 -30.08 7.99 21.93
C GLY A 572 -29.71 9.44 21.61
N ASN A 573 -28.83 9.62 20.62
CA ASN A 573 -28.39 10.96 20.21
C ASN A 573 -29.57 11.76 19.64
N PHE A 574 -29.86 12.92 20.23
CA PHE A 574 -30.88 13.84 19.77
C PHE A 574 -30.31 14.70 18.63
N ALA A 575 -30.47 14.19 17.41
CA ALA A 575 -29.89 14.74 16.19
C ALA A 575 -30.93 14.86 15.06
N ALA A 576 -30.60 15.60 14.00
CA ALA A 576 -31.52 15.85 12.88
C ALA A 576 -32.02 14.54 12.23
N HIS A 577 -31.12 13.60 11.93
CA HIS A 577 -31.46 12.31 11.33
C HIS A 577 -32.22 11.35 12.26
N LYS A 578 -32.26 11.65 13.57
CA LYS A 578 -33.04 10.90 14.58
C LYS A 578 -34.42 11.52 14.84
N GLY A 579 -34.81 12.52 14.05
CA GLY A 579 -36.11 13.17 14.19
C GLY A 579 -36.13 14.33 15.19
N GLY A 580 -35.00 15.00 15.40
CA GLY A 580 -34.89 16.06 16.42
C GLY A 580 -35.91 17.19 16.28
N TRP A 581 -36.14 17.70 15.06
CA TRP A 581 -37.14 18.74 14.80
C TRP A 581 -38.57 18.25 15.06
N GLN A 582 -38.85 16.99 14.70
CA GLN A 582 -40.12 16.32 14.91
C GLN A 582 -40.40 16.21 16.41
N ALA A 583 -39.40 15.80 17.20
CA ALA A 583 -39.50 15.74 18.65
C ALA A 583 -39.68 17.13 19.28
N ILE A 584 -38.97 18.16 18.85
CA ILE A 584 -39.18 19.54 19.34
C ILE A 584 -40.60 20.03 19.05
N ASN A 585 -41.08 19.87 17.81
CA ASN A 585 -42.42 20.28 17.40
C ASN A 585 -43.50 19.49 18.15
N LEU A 586 -43.26 18.20 18.39
CA LEU A 586 -44.11 17.34 19.19
C LEU A 586 -44.21 17.86 20.63
N ILE A 587 -43.09 18.11 21.30
CA ILE A 587 -43.05 18.62 22.69
C ILE A 587 -43.87 19.91 22.79
N ARG A 588 -43.64 20.88 21.89
CA ARG A 588 -44.42 22.13 21.83
C ARG A 588 -45.92 21.89 21.64
N SER A 589 -46.29 20.97 20.75
CA SER A 589 -47.70 20.66 20.50
C SER A 589 -48.39 19.91 21.65
N CYS A 590 -47.61 19.37 22.59
CA CYS A 590 -48.08 18.63 23.75
C CYS A 590 -48.13 19.48 25.03
N GLU A 591 -47.81 20.78 24.98
CA GLU A 591 -47.68 21.67 26.14
C GLU A 591 -48.92 21.67 27.07
N ALA A 592 -50.11 21.57 26.49
CA ALA A 592 -51.38 21.58 27.22
C ALA A 592 -51.80 20.21 27.80
N TYR A 593 -51.01 19.16 27.58
CA TYR A 593 -51.32 17.80 28.02
C TYR A 593 -50.39 17.36 29.15
N PRO A 594 -50.85 16.49 30.07
CA PRO A 594 -50.03 15.95 31.17
C PRO A 594 -49.06 14.87 30.66
N ILE A 595 -48.12 15.27 29.80
CA ILE A 595 -47.09 14.43 29.18
C ILE A 595 -45.73 15.00 29.56
N HIS A 596 -44.84 14.14 30.08
CA HIS A 596 -43.45 14.51 30.39
C HIS A 596 -42.51 13.82 29.42
N PHE A 597 -41.60 14.56 28.79
CA PHE A 597 -40.58 14.03 27.90
C PHE A 597 -39.23 13.92 28.61
N LYS A 598 -38.67 12.73 28.64
CA LYS A 598 -37.35 12.44 29.21
C LYS A 598 -36.38 12.13 28.08
N VAL A 599 -35.49 13.07 27.77
CA VAL A 599 -34.46 12.95 26.74
C VAL A 599 -33.22 12.30 27.34
N ILE A 600 -32.90 11.10 26.86
CA ILE A 600 -31.84 10.24 27.37
C ILE A 600 -30.76 10.08 26.29
N GLY A 601 -29.68 10.84 26.42
CA GLY A 601 -28.58 10.86 25.48
C GLY A 601 -28.02 12.26 25.24
N ARG A 602 -27.03 12.36 24.34
CA ARG A 602 -26.43 13.63 23.93
C ARG A 602 -27.41 14.42 23.06
N VAL A 603 -27.51 15.73 23.30
CA VAL A 603 -28.30 16.66 22.50
C VAL A 603 -27.38 17.54 21.66
N ASP A 604 -27.55 17.46 20.34
CA ASP A 604 -26.75 18.24 19.38
C ASP A 604 -27.33 19.65 19.20
N HIS A 605 -26.48 20.58 18.78
CA HIS A 605 -26.91 21.92 18.38
C HIS A 605 -27.67 21.84 17.03
N PRO A 606 -28.75 22.62 16.81
CA PRO A 606 -29.31 23.68 17.66
C PRO A 606 -30.35 23.22 18.70
N TYR A 607 -30.59 21.92 18.85
CA TYR A 607 -31.66 21.42 19.73
C TYR A 607 -31.39 21.67 21.20
N ARG A 608 -30.12 21.76 21.61
CA ARG A 608 -29.74 22.06 23.00
C ARG A 608 -30.37 23.36 23.50
N ASP A 609 -30.19 24.44 22.75
CA ASP A 609 -30.70 25.77 23.11
C ASP A 609 -32.23 25.78 23.15
N LEU A 610 -32.86 25.03 22.25
CA LEU A 610 -34.32 24.85 22.26
C LEU A 610 -34.80 24.05 23.46
N MET A 611 -34.04 23.05 23.92
CA MET A 611 -34.41 22.25 25.09
C MET A 611 -34.46 23.08 26.38
N GLU A 612 -33.60 24.10 26.49
CA GLU A 612 -33.59 25.03 27.62
C GLU A 612 -34.82 25.94 27.68
N THR A 613 -35.56 26.08 26.57
CA THR A 613 -36.80 26.88 26.54
C THR A 613 -38.01 26.17 27.13
N PHE A 614 -37.94 24.85 27.33
CA PHE A 614 -39.04 24.09 27.94
C PHE A 614 -38.96 24.08 29.45
N GLN A 615 -40.12 23.98 30.10
CA GLN A 615 -40.18 23.90 31.55
C GLN A 615 -39.67 22.53 32.06
N PRO A 616 -39.02 22.43 33.24
CA PRO A 616 -38.49 21.17 33.75
C PRO A 616 -39.53 20.06 33.98
N ASP A 617 -40.79 20.43 34.19
CA ASP A 617 -41.93 19.52 34.29
C ASP A 617 -42.43 19.01 32.94
N GLN A 618 -42.12 19.69 31.83
CA GLN A 618 -42.39 19.26 30.45
C GLN A 618 -41.26 18.40 29.89
N VAL A 619 -40.00 18.81 30.09
CA VAL A 619 -38.83 18.13 29.53
C VAL A 619 -37.74 17.98 30.58
N SER A 620 -37.16 16.78 30.68
CA SER A 620 -35.91 16.54 31.40
C SER A 620 -34.85 15.96 30.47
N VAL A 621 -33.60 16.43 30.59
CA VAL A 621 -32.47 15.96 29.78
C VAL A 621 -31.44 15.33 30.71
N THR A 622 -31.11 14.05 30.50
CA THR A 622 -30.16 13.34 31.36
C THR A 622 -28.71 13.47 30.90
N GLY A 623 -28.49 13.81 29.63
CA GLY A 623 -27.17 13.83 28.99
C GLY A 623 -26.70 12.45 28.55
N ALA A 624 -25.41 12.36 28.19
CA ALA A 624 -24.75 11.10 27.85
C ALA A 624 -24.76 10.12 29.02
N TYR A 625 -24.85 8.83 28.74
CA TYR A 625 -24.98 7.78 29.75
C TYR A 625 -24.08 6.59 29.42
N GLU A 626 -23.67 5.87 30.46
CA GLU A 626 -23.04 4.56 30.34
C GLU A 626 -24.09 3.48 30.07
N GLN A 627 -23.74 2.51 29.24
CA GLN A 627 -24.69 1.50 28.74
C GLN A 627 -25.42 0.74 29.86
N HIS A 628 -24.74 0.44 30.97
CA HIS A 628 -25.33 -0.26 32.11
C HIS A 628 -26.39 0.56 32.86
N ALA A 629 -26.42 1.89 32.69
CA ALA A 629 -27.36 2.78 33.39
C ALA A 629 -28.72 2.86 32.70
N ILE A 630 -28.84 2.37 31.46
CA ILE A 630 -30.03 2.57 30.62
C ILE A 630 -31.31 2.05 31.27
N GLY A 631 -31.27 0.88 31.93
CA GLY A 631 -32.44 0.31 32.62
C GLY A 631 -32.95 1.22 33.75
N THR A 632 -32.05 1.81 34.53
CA THR A 632 -32.39 2.78 35.58
C THR A 632 -32.93 4.09 34.99
N LEU A 633 -32.37 4.54 33.88
CA LEU A 633 -32.82 5.76 33.20
C LEU A 633 -34.21 5.58 32.56
N LEU A 634 -34.53 4.38 32.09
CA LEU A 634 -35.84 4.03 31.54
C LEU A 634 -36.90 3.76 32.61
N ALA A 635 -36.50 3.53 33.86
CA ALA A 635 -37.43 3.28 34.96
C ALA A 635 -38.47 4.40 35.10
N GLY A 636 -39.74 4.01 35.19
CA GLY A 636 -40.88 4.93 35.32
C GLY A 636 -41.33 5.59 34.02
N CYS A 637 -40.72 5.27 32.87
CA CYS A 637 -41.22 5.69 31.56
C CYS A 637 -42.32 4.75 31.04
N ASP A 638 -43.25 5.30 30.26
CA ASP A 638 -44.37 4.56 29.67
C ASP A 638 -44.17 4.20 28.21
N VAL A 639 -43.65 5.16 27.44
CA VAL A 639 -43.55 5.13 25.99
C VAL A 639 -42.13 5.51 25.59
N SER A 640 -41.60 4.96 24.49
CA SER A 640 -40.36 5.44 23.88
C SER A 640 -40.60 6.02 22.49
N LEU A 641 -39.79 6.99 22.05
CA LEU A 641 -39.85 7.57 20.71
C LEU A 641 -38.62 7.19 19.88
N HIS A 642 -38.85 6.71 18.66
CA HIS A 642 -37.83 6.40 17.67
C HIS A 642 -38.24 6.98 16.31
N LEU A 643 -37.94 8.27 16.09
CA LEU A 643 -38.46 9.06 14.96
C LEU A 643 -37.42 9.30 13.87
N SER A 644 -36.49 8.34 13.67
CA SER A 644 -35.44 8.46 12.66
C SER A 644 -36.03 8.75 11.28
N THR A 645 -35.45 9.72 10.58
CA THR A 645 -35.90 10.17 9.26
C THR A 645 -35.25 9.41 8.11
N TRP A 646 -34.53 8.35 8.44
CA TRP A 646 -33.81 7.48 7.51
C TRP A 646 -34.10 6.01 7.84
N PRO A 647 -33.95 5.09 6.87
CA PRO A 647 -34.20 3.66 7.09
C PRO A 647 -33.09 3.04 7.92
N GLU A 648 -33.23 3.13 9.24
CA GLU A 648 -32.38 2.44 10.21
C GLU A 648 -32.30 0.94 9.89
N THR A 649 -31.17 0.32 10.21
CA THR A 649 -30.88 -1.10 9.92
C THR A 649 -31.18 -2.04 11.09
N PHE A 650 -31.27 -1.52 12.32
CA PHE A 650 -31.67 -2.29 13.50
C PHE A 650 -32.23 -1.43 14.63
N VAL A 651 -31.41 -0.53 15.21
CA VAL A 651 -31.67 0.27 16.43
C VAL A 651 -31.66 -0.55 17.74
N ILE A 652 -30.52 -0.53 18.45
CA ILE A 652 -30.37 -1.18 19.77
C ILE A 652 -31.30 -0.57 20.81
N ALA A 653 -31.48 0.76 20.79
CA ALA A 653 -32.35 1.48 21.72
C ALA A 653 -33.82 1.04 21.67
N LEU A 654 -34.29 0.50 20.55
CA LEU A 654 -35.64 -0.06 20.44
C LEU A 654 -35.77 -1.36 21.26
N THR A 655 -34.74 -2.22 21.19
CA THR A 655 -34.66 -3.43 22.02
C THR A 655 -34.64 -3.08 23.51
N GLU A 656 -33.84 -2.09 23.90
CA GLU A 656 -33.74 -1.62 25.29
C GLU A 656 -35.08 -1.10 25.82
N ALA A 657 -35.81 -0.33 24.99
CA ALA A 657 -37.15 0.15 25.34
C ALA A 657 -38.13 -1.00 25.61
N TRP A 658 -38.16 -2.01 24.72
CA TRP A 658 -38.99 -3.19 24.94
C TRP A 658 -38.58 -3.99 26.18
N GLN A 659 -37.27 -4.18 26.40
CA GLN A 659 -36.76 -4.86 27.59
C GLN A 659 -37.13 -4.12 28.89
N ALA A 660 -37.26 -2.80 28.85
CA ALA A 660 -37.76 -1.98 29.95
C ALA A 660 -39.30 -1.95 30.05
N GLY A 661 -40.02 -2.60 29.13
CA GLY A 661 -41.49 -2.65 29.11
C GLY A 661 -42.16 -1.37 28.62
N LEU A 662 -41.44 -0.52 27.88
CA LEU A 662 -42.01 0.67 27.24
C LEU A 662 -42.72 0.29 25.95
N ILE A 663 -43.71 1.10 25.56
CA ILE A 663 -44.38 1.01 24.26
C ILE A 663 -43.70 1.97 23.28
N PRO A 664 -42.97 1.48 22.26
CA PRO A 664 -42.34 2.35 21.29
C PRO A 664 -43.35 2.94 20.31
N ILE A 665 -43.19 4.22 19.99
CA ILE A 665 -43.76 4.86 18.80
C ILE A 665 -42.61 5.10 17.84
N VAL A 666 -42.71 4.52 16.65
CA VAL A 666 -41.64 4.49 15.67
C VAL A 666 -42.07 5.08 14.34
N ALA A 667 -41.13 5.70 13.62
CA ALA A 667 -41.36 6.03 12.21
C ALA A 667 -41.55 4.75 11.39
N ASP A 668 -42.52 4.76 10.47
CA ASP A 668 -42.80 3.66 9.55
C ASP A 668 -41.76 3.62 8.42
N LEU A 669 -40.50 3.35 8.78
CA LEU A 669 -39.36 3.37 7.89
C LEU A 669 -38.27 2.38 8.34
N GLY A 670 -37.78 1.55 7.41
CA GLY A 670 -36.67 0.60 7.64
C GLY A 670 -36.93 -0.39 8.79
N ALA A 671 -35.87 -0.76 9.50
CA ALA A 671 -35.92 -1.73 10.59
C ALA A 671 -36.86 -1.34 11.73
N LEU A 672 -37.10 -0.03 11.94
CA LEU A 672 -38.07 0.43 12.92
C LEU A 672 -39.48 -0.08 12.59
N ALA A 673 -39.91 0.07 11.34
CA ALA A 673 -41.19 -0.43 10.85
C ALA A 673 -41.27 -1.96 10.85
N GLU A 674 -40.19 -2.64 10.47
CA GLU A 674 -40.16 -4.10 10.34
C GLU A 674 -40.29 -4.80 11.69
N ARG A 675 -39.67 -4.25 12.74
CA ARG A 675 -39.55 -4.90 14.04
C ARG A 675 -40.75 -4.67 14.96
N VAL A 676 -41.54 -3.61 14.71
CA VAL A 676 -42.76 -3.27 15.47
C VAL A 676 -43.99 -3.89 14.80
N GLU A 677 -44.89 -4.47 15.57
CA GLU A 677 -46.23 -4.83 15.13
C GLU A 677 -47.22 -3.74 15.55
N ASP A 678 -47.79 -3.03 14.57
CA ASP A 678 -48.58 -1.82 14.82
C ASP A 678 -49.82 -2.12 15.68
N GLY A 679 -49.99 -1.36 16.76
CA GLY A 679 -51.07 -1.49 17.71
C GLY A 679 -50.97 -2.68 18.68
N VAL A 680 -49.96 -3.54 18.53
CA VAL A 680 -49.74 -4.74 19.37
C VAL A 680 -48.63 -4.49 20.37
N ASP A 681 -47.40 -4.28 19.89
CA ASP A 681 -46.20 -4.11 20.71
C ASP A 681 -45.50 -2.76 20.52
N GLY A 682 -46.15 -1.86 19.78
CA GLY A 682 -45.75 -0.49 19.50
C GLY A 682 -46.74 0.19 18.55
N PHE A 683 -46.40 1.39 18.10
CA PHE A 683 -47.12 2.11 17.05
C PHE A 683 -46.19 2.53 15.93
N LYS A 684 -46.67 2.39 14.69
CA LYS A 684 -46.04 2.96 13.50
C LYS A 684 -46.72 4.27 13.15
N VAL A 685 -45.92 5.28 12.82
CA VAL A 685 -46.41 6.57 12.34
C VAL A 685 -45.70 6.97 11.07
N PRO A 686 -46.35 7.74 10.16
CA PRO A 686 -45.66 8.30 9.01
C PRO A 686 -44.41 9.09 9.44
N PRO A 687 -43.28 8.95 8.71
CA PRO A 687 -42.10 9.75 8.99
C PRO A 687 -42.42 11.24 8.82
N ASN A 688 -41.75 12.09 9.59
CA ASN A 688 -41.93 13.55 9.58
C ASN A 688 -43.33 14.06 10.01
N ASP A 689 -44.13 13.24 10.69
CA ASP A 689 -45.47 13.62 11.17
C ASP A 689 -45.56 13.66 12.72
N PRO A 690 -45.19 14.78 13.37
CA PRO A 690 -45.35 14.91 14.82
C PRO A 690 -46.82 14.91 15.26
N GLY A 691 -47.77 15.21 14.36
CA GLY A 691 -49.21 15.18 14.65
C GLY A 691 -49.71 13.76 14.88
N ALA A 692 -49.28 12.81 14.04
CA ALA A 692 -49.57 11.39 14.22
C ALA A 692 -48.98 10.84 15.53
N VAL A 693 -47.75 11.23 15.90
CA VAL A 693 -47.14 10.85 17.19
C VAL A 693 -47.97 11.39 18.35
N ARG A 694 -48.33 12.68 18.31
CA ARG A 694 -49.17 13.32 19.34
C ARG A 694 -50.50 12.59 19.51
N ALA A 695 -51.15 12.19 18.43
CA ALA A 695 -52.41 11.45 18.49
C ALA A 695 -52.26 10.13 19.27
N ARG A 696 -51.18 9.37 19.03
CA ARG A 696 -50.89 8.12 19.76
C ARG A 696 -50.54 8.35 21.22
N LEU A 697 -49.80 9.41 21.54
CA LEU A 697 -49.50 9.77 22.93
C LEU A 697 -50.78 10.13 23.70
N ILE A 698 -51.66 10.95 23.11
CA ILE A 698 -52.94 11.32 23.72
C ILE A 698 -53.84 10.09 23.90
N GLU A 699 -53.90 9.21 22.90
CA GLU A 699 -54.64 7.95 22.97
C GLU A 699 -54.17 7.07 24.13
N LEU A 700 -52.86 6.86 24.28
CA LEU A 700 -52.29 6.08 25.39
C LEU A 700 -52.44 6.76 26.75
N HIS A 701 -52.46 8.09 26.78
CA HIS A 701 -52.71 8.84 28.01
C HIS A 701 -54.13 8.58 28.56
N TYR A 702 -55.15 8.62 27.69
CA TYR A 702 -56.56 8.43 28.07
C TYR A 702 -56.98 6.95 28.15
N ASP A 703 -56.43 6.05 27.33
CA ASP A 703 -56.69 4.60 27.40
C ASP A 703 -55.52 3.84 28.04
N ARG A 704 -55.39 3.98 29.36
CA ARG A 704 -54.37 3.25 30.14
C ARG A 704 -54.56 1.73 30.14
N SER A 705 -55.77 1.25 29.85
CA SER A 705 -56.03 -0.19 29.69
C SER A 705 -55.36 -0.71 28.43
N ARG A 706 -55.37 0.06 27.34
CA ARG A 706 -54.61 -0.27 26.12
C ARG A 706 -53.11 -0.28 26.35
N LEU A 707 -52.57 0.72 27.05
CA LEU A 707 -51.16 0.74 27.43
C LEU A 707 -50.78 -0.54 28.20
N ALA A 708 -51.60 -0.98 29.16
CA ALA A 708 -51.38 -2.22 29.90
C ALA A 708 -51.44 -3.48 29.02
N ARG A 709 -52.39 -3.56 28.06
CA ARG A 709 -52.48 -4.67 27.10
C ARG A 709 -51.25 -4.75 26.20
N MET A 710 -50.80 -3.62 25.67
CA MET A 710 -49.59 -3.56 24.83
C MET A 710 -48.35 -3.94 25.64
N ARG A 711 -48.24 -3.50 26.91
CA ARG A 711 -47.14 -3.89 27.80
C ARG A 711 -47.09 -5.39 28.05
N ALA A 712 -48.26 -6.02 28.21
CA ALA A 712 -48.36 -7.46 28.32
C ALA A 712 -47.93 -8.18 27.03
N ALA A 713 -48.16 -7.59 25.86
CA ALA A 713 -47.66 -8.11 24.58
C ALA A 713 -46.13 -7.98 24.48
N VAL A 714 -45.57 -6.81 24.80
CA VAL A 714 -44.11 -6.58 24.89
C VAL A 714 -43.45 -7.58 25.84
N GLY A 715 -44.05 -7.86 26.98
CA GLY A 715 -43.55 -8.82 27.97
C GLY A 715 -43.51 -10.28 27.49
N ARG A 716 -44.10 -10.60 26.33
CA ARG A 716 -44.01 -11.91 25.66
C ARG A 716 -42.98 -11.94 24.54
N LYS A 717 -42.37 -10.81 24.15
CA LYS A 717 -41.30 -10.80 23.13
C LYS A 717 -40.07 -11.52 23.65
N ILE A 718 -39.44 -12.26 22.76
CA ILE A 718 -38.19 -12.98 23.00
C ILE A 718 -37.10 -12.26 22.21
N PHE A 719 -35.96 -12.04 22.84
CA PHE A 719 -34.80 -11.42 22.22
C PHE A 719 -33.64 -12.43 22.26
N PRO A 720 -32.80 -12.48 21.22
CA PRO A 720 -31.61 -13.33 21.23
C PRO A 720 -30.69 -12.93 22.38
N SER A 721 -30.09 -13.92 23.06
CA SER A 721 -29.02 -13.65 24.02
C SER A 721 -27.72 -13.32 23.28
N VAL A 722 -26.78 -12.69 24.00
CA VAL A 722 -25.42 -12.45 23.47
C VAL A 722 -24.76 -13.75 23.04
N GLU A 723 -24.97 -14.84 23.76
CA GLU A 723 -24.39 -16.14 23.42
C GLU A 723 -25.05 -16.79 22.21
N ASP A 724 -26.37 -16.67 22.05
CA ASP A 724 -27.07 -17.15 20.83
C ASP A 724 -26.52 -16.43 19.59
N HIS A 725 -26.32 -15.12 19.69
CA HIS A 725 -25.73 -14.31 18.63
C HIS A 725 -24.29 -14.72 18.32
N ARG A 726 -23.44 -14.87 19.35
CA ARG A 726 -22.06 -15.36 19.18
C ARG A 726 -22.04 -16.74 18.54
N ALA A 727 -22.93 -17.65 18.93
CA ALA A 727 -23.04 -18.97 18.35
C ALA A 727 -23.36 -18.93 16.84
N ALA A 728 -24.31 -18.07 16.44
CA ALA A 728 -24.63 -17.86 15.03
C ALA A 728 -23.43 -17.30 14.23
N ILE A 729 -22.72 -16.32 14.79
CA ILE A 729 -21.50 -15.75 14.18
C ILE A 729 -20.39 -16.80 14.06
N ARG A 730 -20.15 -17.61 15.09
CA ARG A 730 -19.15 -18.71 15.05
C ARG A 730 -19.52 -19.76 13.99
N ALA A 731 -20.80 -20.11 13.88
CA ALA A 731 -21.27 -21.04 12.85
C ALA A 731 -21.02 -20.49 11.43
N LEU A 732 -21.23 -19.19 11.21
CA LEU A 732 -20.89 -18.52 9.96
C LEU A 732 -19.38 -18.58 9.68
N TYR A 733 -18.55 -18.21 10.66
CA TYR A 733 -17.09 -18.24 10.51
C TYR A 733 -16.56 -19.63 10.21
N ALA A 734 -16.97 -20.64 10.99
CA ALA A 734 -16.55 -22.02 10.81
C ALA A 734 -16.88 -22.52 9.39
N ARG A 735 -18.09 -22.20 8.89
CA ARG A 735 -18.51 -22.54 7.53
C ARG A 735 -17.63 -21.89 6.46
N LEU A 736 -17.33 -20.60 6.59
CA LEU A 736 -16.54 -19.86 5.58
C LEU A 736 -15.07 -20.26 5.59
N ILE A 737 -14.47 -20.43 6.78
CA ILE A 737 -13.07 -20.87 6.93
C ILE A 737 -12.92 -22.28 6.33
N ALA A 738 -13.82 -23.20 6.66
CA ALA A 738 -13.79 -24.58 6.15
C ALA A 738 -13.99 -24.67 4.63
N ALA A 739 -14.76 -23.75 4.03
CA ALA A 739 -15.03 -23.75 2.59
C ALA A 739 -13.83 -23.28 1.74
N LYS A 740 -12.92 -22.46 2.30
CA LYS A 740 -11.84 -21.82 1.55
C LYS A 740 -10.45 -22.38 1.84
N PHE A 741 -10.25 -23.02 3.00
CA PHE A 741 -8.97 -23.60 3.38
C PHE A 741 -9.11 -25.09 3.76
N PRO A 742 -8.55 -26.02 2.96
CA PRO A 742 -8.19 -27.31 3.53
C PRO A 742 -7.09 -27.07 4.58
N GLU A 743 -7.20 -27.70 5.76
CA GLU A 743 -6.24 -27.62 6.88
C GLU A 743 -4.84 -28.18 6.50
N ALA A 744 -4.14 -27.51 5.59
CA ALA A 744 -2.76 -27.80 5.22
C ALA A 744 -1.82 -26.84 5.98
N GLY A 745 -0.73 -27.39 6.53
CA GLY A 745 0.13 -26.77 7.53
C GLY A 745 0.45 -25.30 7.30
N ARG A 746 0.18 -24.51 8.35
CA ARG A 746 0.63 -23.13 8.51
C ARG A 746 2.05 -23.00 7.98
N HIS A 747 2.19 -22.13 6.97
CA HIS A 747 3.35 -21.80 6.15
C HIS A 747 4.71 -22.32 6.65
N ARG A 748 5.35 -23.19 5.86
CA ARG A 748 6.69 -23.71 6.17
C ARG A 748 7.84 -22.73 5.95
N ASN A 749 7.62 -21.55 5.38
CA ASN A 749 8.68 -20.54 5.24
C ASN A 749 8.05 -19.15 5.12
N ARG A 750 8.44 -18.21 6.01
CA ARG A 750 8.19 -16.78 5.82
C ARG A 750 9.15 -16.30 4.71
N PRO A 751 8.69 -15.94 3.50
CA PRO A 751 9.57 -15.23 2.58
C PRO A 751 9.91 -13.89 3.22
N ARG A 752 11.20 -13.59 3.40
CA ARG A 752 11.68 -12.22 3.71
C ARG A 752 11.54 -11.36 2.44
N ALA A 753 10.30 -11.14 1.99
CA ALA A 753 9.97 -10.39 0.79
C ALA A 753 8.98 -9.27 1.12
N GLY A 754 8.91 -8.25 0.27
CA GLY A 754 7.99 -7.13 0.43
C GLY A 754 6.53 -7.57 0.33
N PHE A 755 5.66 -6.89 1.06
CA PHE A 755 4.21 -6.96 0.87
C PHE A 755 3.83 -5.89 -0.13
N ASP A 756 3.66 -6.32 -1.38
CA ASP A 756 3.62 -5.47 -2.55
C ASP A 756 2.37 -5.67 -3.40
N LEU A 757 1.41 -6.50 -2.96
CA LEU A 757 0.18 -6.74 -3.69
C LEU A 757 -0.69 -5.48 -3.68
N ARG A 758 -1.02 -5.02 -4.88
CA ARG A 758 -1.84 -3.84 -5.12
C ARG A 758 -3.05 -4.22 -5.96
N LEU A 759 -4.02 -3.33 -5.99
CA LEU A 759 -5.21 -3.48 -6.82
C LEU A 759 -4.85 -3.68 -8.31
N GLU A 760 -3.78 -3.04 -8.79
CA GLU A 760 -3.30 -3.19 -10.17
C GLU A 760 -2.79 -4.59 -10.52
N ASP A 761 -2.19 -5.28 -9.55
CA ASP A 761 -1.66 -6.64 -9.74
C ASP A 761 -2.79 -7.67 -9.86
N LEU A 762 -3.97 -7.31 -9.36
CA LEU A 762 -5.21 -8.07 -9.52
C LEU A 762 -5.87 -7.85 -10.90
N GLY A 763 -5.29 -7.00 -11.75
CA GLY A 763 -5.80 -6.68 -13.09
C GLY A 763 -6.84 -5.57 -13.12
N PHE A 764 -7.09 -4.88 -12.00
CA PHE A 764 -7.99 -3.73 -11.96
C PHE A 764 -7.21 -2.44 -12.23
N ARG A 765 -7.70 -1.61 -13.15
CA ARG A 765 -7.21 -0.26 -13.40
C ARG A 765 -8.28 0.73 -13.01
N THR A 766 -7.91 1.77 -12.24
CA THR A 766 -8.82 2.86 -11.89
C THR A 766 -8.37 4.13 -12.59
N ASN A 767 -9.31 4.92 -13.10
CA ASN A 767 -9.01 6.20 -13.75
C ASN A 767 -8.51 7.27 -12.76
N ALA A 768 -8.69 7.02 -11.45
CA ALA A 768 -8.20 7.84 -10.36
C ALA A 768 -8.16 6.99 -9.07
N PRO A 769 -7.29 7.33 -8.09
CA PRO A 769 -7.26 6.65 -6.80
C PRO A 769 -8.51 6.93 -5.95
N SER A 770 -9.24 8.00 -6.24
CA SER A 770 -10.48 8.39 -5.56
C SER A 770 -11.64 8.55 -6.55
N TRP A 771 -12.82 8.02 -6.21
CA TRP A 771 -14.05 8.23 -7.00
C TRP A 771 -14.53 9.69 -6.99
N THR A 772 -13.99 10.54 -6.10
CA THR A 772 -14.34 11.96 -6.00
C THR A 772 -13.37 12.85 -6.78
N SER A 773 -12.34 12.29 -7.41
CA SER A 773 -11.38 13.04 -8.23
C SER A 773 -12.01 13.45 -9.57
N ALA A 774 -11.85 14.70 -10.00
CA ALA A 774 -12.27 15.10 -11.36
C ALA A 774 -11.27 14.64 -12.44
N ALA A 775 -10.03 14.31 -12.04
CA ALA A 775 -9.01 13.84 -12.96
C ALA A 775 -9.35 12.43 -13.44
N ILE A 776 -9.36 12.25 -14.76
CA ILE A 776 -9.45 10.96 -15.42
C ILE A 776 -8.09 10.72 -16.06
N GLN A 777 -7.32 9.80 -15.49
CA GLN A 777 -6.05 9.35 -16.04
C GLN A 777 -6.30 8.07 -16.83
N TRP A 778 -6.28 8.17 -18.16
CA TRP A 778 -6.21 7.02 -19.06
C TRP A 778 -4.75 6.86 -19.54
N ASP A 779 -4.39 5.65 -19.97
CA ASP A 779 -3.01 5.21 -20.22
C ASP A 779 -2.14 6.13 -21.13
N GLU A 780 -2.73 7.00 -21.94
CA GLU A 780 -2.00 7.99 -22.75
C GLU A 780 -1.43 9.16 -21.95
N ALA A 781 -1.88 9.39 -20.71
CA ALA A 781 -1.36 10.42 -19.80
C ALA A 781 -0.28 9.91 -18.83
N ALA A 782 0.02 8.60 -18.82
CA ALA A 782 1.04 8.01 -17.95
C ALA A 782 2.48 8.20 -18.47
N SER A 783 2.66 8.83 -19.64
CA SER A 783 3.98 9.27 -20.12
C SER A 783 4.08 10.80 -20.13
N THR A 784 4.29 11.41 -18.94
CA THR A 784 5.16 12.59 -18.72
C THR A 784 4.99 13.28 -17.36
N GLU A 785 4.35 12.71 -16.34
CA GLU A 785 4.47 13.28 -14.98
C GLU A 785 4.96 12.24 -13.96
N LYS A 786 6.24 12.41 -13.62
CA LYS A 786 6.94 11.79 -12.51
C LYS A 786 6.04 11.82 -11.27
N ALA A 787 5.60 10.64 -10.82
CA ALA A 787 5.25 10.44 -9.43
C ALA A 787 6.39 10.98 -8.56
N ALA A 788 6.07 11.89 -7.64
CA ALA A 788 6.99 12.28 -6.58
C ALA A 788 7.42 11.02 -5.84
N ALA A 789 8.69 10.68 -5.92
CA ALA A 789 9.21 9.47 -5.31
C ALA A 789 9.06 9.53 -3.78
N PRO A 790 8.64 8.42 -3.13
CA PRO A 790 8.72 8.29 -1.68
C PRO A 790 10.18 8.29 -1.20
N ALA A 791 10.37 8.67 0.05
CA ALA A 791 11.65 8.67 0.78
C ALA A 791 12.32 7.27 0.77
N PRO A 792 13.58 7.10 0.33
CA PRO A 792 14.31 5.86 0.59
C PRO A 792 14.90 5.89 2.00
N GLY A 793 14.51 4.94 2.84
CA GLY A 793 15.24 4.57 4.05
C GLY A 793 16.48 3.77 3.69
N GLY A 794 17.62 4.45 3.53
CA GLY A 794 18.92 3.79 3.44
C GLY A 794 19.41 3.40 4.83
N ALA A 795 20.25 2.36 4.92
CA ALA A 795 20.98 2.11 6.16
C ALA A 795 21.83 3.35 6.48
N LEU A 796 21.74 3.80 7.73
CA LEU A 796 22.54 4.90 8.26
C LEU A 796 24.03 4.52 8.19
N VAL A 797 24.79 5.24 7.38
CA VAL A 797 26.24 5.06 7.19
C VAL A 797 26.97 5.94 8.19
N ALA A 798 27.67 5.33 9.15
CA ALA A 798 28.48 6.06 10.12
C ALA A 798 29.77 6.60 9.45
N PRO A 799 30.07 7.91 9.58
CA PRO A 799 31.32 8.51 9.15
C PRO A 799 32.51 7.92 9.90
N THR A 800 33.58 7.62 9.17
CA THR A 800 34.85 7.19 9.74
C THR A 800 35.81 8.37 9.83
N GLY A 801 36.70 8.38 10.82
CA GLY A 801 37.68 9.46 11.01
C GLY A 801 38.73 9.57 9.89
N ASP A 802 38.87 8.54 9.06
CA ASP A 802 39.80 8.53 7.95
C ASP A 802 39.31 7.57 6.84
N LEU A 803 39.85 7.71 5.63
CA LEU A 803 39.61 6.81 4.51
C LEU A 803 40.25 5.43 4.77
N PRO A 804 39.77 4.36 4.11
CA PRO A 804 40.40 3.04 4.16
C PRO A 804 41.88 3.07 3.77
N ASP A 805 42.72 2.21 4.36
CA ASP A 805 44.18 2.23 4.20
C ASP A 805 44.65 2.15 2.75
N GLU A 806 43.88 1.46 1.90
CA GLU A 806 44.12 1.36 0.46
C GLU A 806 43.90 2.68 -0.30
N HIS A 807 43.00 3.55 0.18
CA HIS A 807 42.67 4.83 -0.45
C HIS A 807 43.39 6.02 0.21
N ARG A 808 43.78 5.88 1.48
CA ARG A 808 44.52 6.88 2.25
C ARG A 808 45.88 7.24 1.64
N ARG A 809 46.51 6.29 0.94
CA ARG A 809 47.82 6.48 0.29
C ARG A 809 47.73 7.14 -1.09
N LEU A 810 46.53 7.44 -1.58
CA LEU A 810 46.32 8.07 -2.88
C LEU A 810 46.44 9.61 -2.77
N SER A 811 47.00 10.24 -3.81
CA SER A 811 47.14 11.70 -3.83
C SER A 811 45.79 12.41 -4.06
N LEU A 812 45.45 13.37 -3.20
CA LEU A 812 44.21 14.14 -3.28
C LEU A 812 44.37 15.33 -4.23
N ARG A 813 43.43 15.49 -5.17
CA ARG A 813 43.45 16.45 -6.27
C ARG A 813 42.11 17.21 -6.35
N PRO A 814 42.09 18.53 -6.12
CA PRO A 814 40.87 19.34 -6.25
C PRO A 814 40.37 19.41 -7.71
N VAL A 815 39.06 19.48 -7.89
CA VAL A 815 38.40 19.62 -9.18
C VAL A 815 37.78 21.02 -9.29
N ALA A 816 38.11 21.75 -10.36
CA ALA A 816 37.51 23.06 -10.64
C ALA A 816 36.08 22.89 -11.19
N ARG A 817 35.12 23.70 -10.69
CA ARG A 817 33.69 23.60 -11.07
C ARG A 817 33.42 23.74 -12.57
N SER A 818 34.20 24.55 -13.26
CA SER A 818 34.08 24.72 -14.72
C SER A 818 34.51 23.49 -15.53
N ALA A 819 35.13 22.49 -14.89
CA ALA A 819 35.67 21.29 -15.53
C ALA A 819 34.93 20.00 -15.12
N CYS A 820 33.74 20.12 -14.50
CA CYS A 820 32.90 18.99 -14.09
C CYS A 820 31.41 19.32 -14.20
N GLY A 821 30.57 18.31 -14.45
CA GLY A 821 29.11 18.41 -14.33
C GLY A 821 28.65 17.76 -13.03
N TRP A 822 27.74 18.38 -12.28
CA TRP A 822 27.23 17.79 -11.04
C TRP A 822 25.87 18.35 -10.65
N ASN A 823 25.11 17.59 -9.85
CA ASN A 823 23.87 18.03 -9.24
C ASN A 823 23.57 17.27 -7.95
N LEU A 824 22.83 17.88 -7.02
CA LEU A 824 22.19 17.20 -5.90
C LEU A 824 20.68 17.17 -6.15
N ASP A 825 20.12 15.97 -6.31
CA ASP A 825 18.69 15.80 -6.60
C ASP A 825 17.84 15.89 -5.33
N VAL A 826 18.38 15.44 -4.19
CA VAL A 826 17.70 15.44 -2.89
C VAL A 826 18.73 15.62 -1.77
N MET A 827 18.44 16.50 -0.80
CA MET A 827 19.13 16.52 0.51
C MET A 827 18.10 16.62 1.64
N ARG A 828 18.26 15.79 2.68
CA ARG A 828 17.42 15.80 3.89
C ARG A 828 18.29 15.75 5.13
N THR A 829 17.83 16.37 6.22
CA THR A 829 18.42 16.21 7.55
C THR A 829 17.35 15.77 8.52
N ASP A 830 17.59 14.69 9.26
CA ASP A 830 16.60 14.05 10.16
C ASP A 830 15.22 13.87 9.49
N ASP A 831 15.22 13.28 8.29
CA ASP A 831 14.06 13.06 7.43
C ASP A 831 13.28 14.33 7.00
N ARG A 832 13.80 15.53 7.19
CA ARG A 832 13.22 16.78 6.69
C ARG A 832 13.88 17.21 5.38
N LEU A 833 13.09 17.52 4.36
CA LEU A 833 13.58 17.93 3.04
C LEU A 833 14.16 19.35 3.08
N ASN A 834 15.42 19.50 2.71
CA ASN A 834 16.09 20.81 2.64
C ASN A 834 15.95 21.40 1.24
N ARG A 835 15.17 22.48 1.12
CA ARG A 835 14.83 23.10 -0.18
C ARG A 835 15.80 24.19 -0.64
N ASN A 836 16.65 24.73 0.24
CA ASN A 836 17.60 25.80 -0.08
C ASN A 836 18.99 25.44 0.49
N MET A 837 20.01 25.37 -0.37
CA MET A 837 21.33 24.81 -0.03
C MET A 837 22.36 25.86 0.44
N ASP A 838 22.05 27.15 0.32
CA ASP A 838 22.97 28.25 0.67
C ASP A 838 23.00 28.57 2.18
N LEU A 839 22.00 28.11 2.93
CA LEU A 839 21.95 28.20 4.40
C LEU A 839 22.32 26.86 5.01
N ALA A 840 23.28 26.85 5.94
CA ALA A 840 23.80 25.61 6.54
C ALA A 840 22.69 24.86 7.31
N SER A 841 22.18 23.78 6.73
CA SER A 841 21.11 22.95 7.30
C SER A 841 21.56 22.28 8.60
N VAL A 842 20.66 22.04 9.56
CA VAL A 842 21.02 21.42 10.85
C VAL A 842 20.59 19.96 10.88
N ALA A 843 21.47 19.09 11.36
CA ALA A 843 21.25 17.65 11.51
C ALA A 843 21.62 17.19 12.92
N ARG A 844 20.78 16.33 13.52
CA ARG A 844 21.04 15.71 14.82
C ARG A 844 21.43 14.25 14.69
N ALA A 845 20.66 13.48 13.93
CA ALA A 845 20.81 12.04 13.81
C ALA A 845 21.25 11.65 12.40
N SER A 846 20.74 12.31 11.36
CA SER A 846 21.05 11.88 9.99
C SER A 846 21.07 12.97 8.94
N ILE A 847 21.85 12.72 7.89
CA ILE A 847 21.88 13.49 6.65
C ILE A 847 21.65 12.53 5.48
N PHE A 848 20.57 12.67 4.73
CA PHE A 848 20.41 11.96 3.46
C PHE A 848 20.77 12.87 2.29
N LEU A 849 21.48 12.36 1.30
CA LEU A 849 21.72 13.04 0.03
C LEU A 849 21.68 12.05 -1.14
N ARG A 850 21.19 12.51 -2.29
CA ARG A 850 21.21 11.83 -3.59
C ARG A 850 21.56 12.83 -4.68
N GLY A 851 22.44 12.47 -5.59
CA GLY A 851 22.92 13.34 -6.66
C GLY A 851 23.88 12.65 -7.60
N TRP A 852 24.64 13.42 -8.36
CA TRP A 852 25.70 12.94 -9.25
C TRP A 852 26.81 13.97 -9.42
N LEU A 853 28.04 13.49 -9.65
CA LEU A 853 29.24 14.28 -9.94
C LEU A 853 30.05 13.60 -11.05
N HIS A 854 30.01 14.17 -12.25
CA HIS A 854 30.77 13.72 -13.41
C HIS A 854 31.99 14.62 -13.66
N VAL A 855 33.16 13.99 -13.76
CA VAL A 855 34.41 14.63 -14.21
C VAL A 855 34.93 13.78 -15.36
N SER A 856 35.16 14.37 -16.53
CA SER A 856 35.59 13.63 -17.72
C SER A 856 36.82 12.76 -17.44
N GLY A 857 36.74 11.50 -17.87
CA GLY A 857 37.72 10.47 -17.57
C GLY A 857 37.13 9.18 -16.99
N PRO A 858 37.92 8.37 -16.27
CA PRO A 858 37.50 7.05 -15.82
C PRO A 858 36.38 7.12 -14.77
N ALA A 859 35.60 6.04 -14.67
CA ALA A 859 34.57 5.90 -13.65
C ALA A 859 35.16 5.98 -12.22
N PRO A 860 34.44 6.60 -11.27
CA PRO A 860 34.84 6.62 -9.87
C PRO A 860 34.72 5.21 -9.26
N ARG A 861 35.81 4.72 -8.67
CA ARG A 861 35.88 3.42 -7.97
C ARG A 861 35.19 3.46 -6.60
N ALA A 862 35.13 4.63 -5.99
CA ALA A 862 34.41 4.89 -4.75
C ALA A 862 34.08 6.38 -4.67
N THR A 863 32.90 6.70 -4.13
CA THR A 863 32.47 8.08 -3.89
C THR A 863 32.27 8.27 -2.40
N TYR A 864 32.94 9.25 -1.83
CA TYR A 864 32.87 9.57 -0.42
C TYR A 864 32.28 10.96 -0.23
N LEU A 865 31.42 11.09 0.78
CA LEU A 865 31.12 12.36 1.40
C LEU A 865 32.24 12.67 2.39
N ARG A 866 32.90 13.81 2.21
CA ARG A 866 33.81 14.37 3.21
C ARG A 866 33.05 15.37 4.05
N LEU A 867 33.11 15.21 5.37
CA LEU A 867 32.63 16.17 6.36
C LEU A 867 33.84 16.76 7.07
N THR A 868 34.13 18.04 6.88
CA THR A 868 35.25 18.71 7.54
C THR A 868 34.76 19.75 8.53
N GLY A 869 35.04 19.51 9.82
CA GLY A 869 34.68 20.39 10.92
C GLY A 869 35.87 20.65 11.85
N SER A 870 35.64 21.39 12.94
CA SER A 870 36.69 21.79 13.90
C SER A 870 37.35 20.63 14.63
N ALA A 871 36.63 19.51 14.82
CA ALA A 871 37.16 18.31 15.47
C ALA A 871 37.97 17.39 14.54
N GLY A 872 38.03 17.71 13.25
CA GLY A 872 38.71 16.91 12.24
C GLY A 872 37.86 16.67 11.01
N THR A 873 38.39 15.85 10.11
CA THR A 873 37.68 15.42 8.90
C THR A 873 37.16 14.01 9.10
N SER A 874 35.93 13.76 8.65
CA SER A 874 35.33 12.44 8.62
C SER A 874 34.86 12.15 7.20
N TRP A 875 34.79 10.87 6.87
CA TRP A 875 34.46 10.39 5.55
C TRP A 875 33.35 9.36 5.66
N ALA A 876 32.34 9.49 4.81
CA ALA A 876 31.28 8.51 4.70
C ALA A 876 31.25 7.98 3.27
N LEU A 877 31.33 6.66 3.11
CA LEU A 877 31.22 6.04 1.78
C LEU A 877 29.77 6.18 1.32
N LEU A 878 29.58 6.87 0.19
CA LEU A 878 28.29 6.96 -0.46
C LEU A 878 28.11 5.75 -1.38
N GLN A 879 26.87 5.30 -1.47
CA GLN A 879 26.53 4.27 -2.42
C GLN A 879 26.51 4.89 -3.81
N SER A 880 27.06 4.17 -4.79
CA SER A 880 26.95 4.59 -6.18
C SER A 880 25.50 4.45 -6.63
N ASP A 881 24.97 5.51 -7.22
CA ASP A 881 23.68 5.55 -7.88
C ASP A 881 23.95 5.59 -9.38
N LEU A 882 23.42 4.63 -10.12
CA LEU A 882 23.63 4.61 -11.57
C LEU A 882 22.73 5.67 -12.22
N ARG A 883 23.36 6.53 -13.03
CA ARG A 883 22.75 7.67 -13.70
C ARG A 883 22.96 7.63 -15.22
N PRO A 884 22.28 6.70 -15.91
CA PRO A 884 22.37 6.57 -17.36
C PRO A 884 21.92 7.84 -18.10
N ASP A 885 21.02 8.61 -17.48
CA ASP A 885 20.60 9.94 -17.93
C ASP A 885 21.77 10.92 -18.01
N VAL A 886 22.69 10.89 -17.04
CA VAL A 886 23.87 11.77 -17.00
C VAL A 886 24.91 11.36 -18.05
N ALA A 887 25.12 10.05 -18.27
CA ALA A 887 25.92 9.54 -19.39
C ALA A 887 25.42 10.02 -20.74
N LYS A 888 24.09 10.05 -20.91
CA LYS A 888 23.48 10.55 -22.13
C LYS A 888 23.66 12.05 -22.32
N TRP A 889 23.61 12.86 -21.25
CA TRP A 889 23.81 14.31 -21.33
C TRP A 889 25.24 14.72 -21.68
N HIS A 890 26.23 13.98 -21.17
CA HIS A 890 27.64 14.31 -21.38
C HIS A 890 28.31 13.50 -22.50
N GLY A 891 27.59 12.56 -23.13
CA GLY A 891 28.14 11.73 -24.21
C GLY A 891 29.29 10.81 -23.77
N GLU A 892 29.42 10.57 -22.46
CA GLU A 892 30.50 9.79 -21.85
C GLU A 892 29.91 8.67 -21.00
N SER A 893 30.19 7.41 -21.35
CA SER A 893 29.63 6.25 -20.64
C SER A 893 30.10 6.16 -19.19
N ALA A 894 31.33 6.60 -18.89
CA ALA A 894 31.85 6.67 -17.53
C ALA A 894 31.03 7.61 -16.62
N ALA A 895 30.28 8.54 -17.20
CA ALA A 895 29.40 9.42 -16.44
C ALA A 895 28.16 8.70 -15.88
N ALA A 896 27.84 7.48 -16.33
CA ALA A 896 26.71 6.72 -15.79
C ALA A 896 26.95 6.30 -14.32
N THR A 897 28.21 6.19 -13.92
CA THR A 897 28.63 5.84 -12.55
C THR A 897 28.93 7.06 -11.69
N SER A 898 28.64 8.26 -12.20
CA SER A 898 28.85 9.53 -11.49
C SER A 898 27.86 9.75 -10.35
N GLY A 899 26.74 9.02 -10.34
CA GLY A 899 25.69 9.18 -9.35
C GLY A 899 26.03 8.57 -8.00
N PHE A 900 25.44 9.16 -6.96
CA PHE A 900 25.60 8.73 -5.59
C PHE A 900 24.33 8.96 -4.77
N HIS A 901 24.14 8.15 -3.75
CA HIS A 901 23.21 8.44 -2.66
C HIS A 901 23.71 7.87 -1.33
N GLY A 902 23.20 8.40 -0.22
CA GLY A 902 23.51 7.87 1.11
C GLY A 902 22.71 8.54 2.21
N GLN A 903 22.34 7.77 3.22
CA GLN A 903 21.83 8.25 4.50
C GLN A 903 22.97 8.15 5.51
N ILE A 904 23.49 9.27 6.00
CA ILE A 904 24.67 9.36 6.84
C ILE A 904 24.24 9.55 8.28
N ASP A 905 24.76 8.71 9.17
CA ASP A 905 24.57 8.86 10.61
C ASP A 905 25.49 9.95 11.12
N VAL A 906 24.93 11.02 11.66
CA VAL A 906 25.74 12.07 12.30
C VAL A 906 25.55 12.09 13.81
N SER A 907 24.79 11.14 14.36
CA SER A 907 24.71 10.94 15.81
C SER A 907 26.09 10.57 16.35
N GLY A 908 26.52 11.25 17.42
CA GLY A 908 27.83 11.07 18.02
C GLY A 908 29.01 11.81 17.35
N MET A 909 28.82 12.49 16.21
CA MET A 909 29.86 13.39 15.67
C MET A 909 30.02 14.63 16.57
N ALA A 910 31.24 15.16 16.64
CA ALA A 910 31.53 16.31 17.49
C ALA A 910 30.72 17.52 17.04
N PHE A 911 30.16 18.24 18.00
CA PHE A 911 29.36 19.43 17.76
C PHE A 911 30.10 20.48 16.93
N GLY A 912 29.46 21.00 15.89
CA GLY A 912 29.99 22.09 15.09
C GLY A 912 29.52 22.12 13.64
N ARG A 913 30.07 23.07 12.87
CA ARG A 913 29.80 23.21 11.44
C ARG A 913 30.72 22.31 10.65
N TYR A 914 30.16 21.56 9.72
CA TYR A 914 30.87 20.70 8.80
C TYR A 914 30.64 21.16 7.37
N ALA A 915 31.72 21.45 6.66
CA ALA A 915 31.69 21.64 5.22
C ALA A 915 31.57 20.27 4.54
N LEU A 916 30.68 20.17 3.55
CA LEU A 916 30.48 18.94 2.79
C LEU A 916 31.22 19.05 1.45
N ALA A 917 31.92 17.98 1.09
CA ALA A 917 32.57 17.81 -0.21
C ALA A 917 32.31 16.39 -0.73
N ILE A 918 32.29 16.24 -2.05
CA ILE A 918 32.19 14.92 -2.69
C ILE A 918 33.55 14.57 -3.28
N ALA A 919 34.11 13.43 -2.87
CA ALA A 919 35.37 12.93 -3.37
C ALA A 919 35.19 11.60 -4.08
N GLN A 920 35.82 11.46 -5.23
CA GLN A 920 35.78 10.28 -6.07
C GLN A 920 37.18 9.70 -6.22
N VAL A 921 37.33 8.41 -5.95
CA VAL A 921 38.58 7.67 -6.21
C VAL A 921 38.62 7.29 -7.69
N THR A 922 39.47 7.92 -8.50
CA THR A 922 39.52 7.66 -9.94
C THR A 922 40.97 7.58 -10.41
N GLY A 923 41.32 6.51 -11.15
CA GLY A 923 42.64 6.38 -11.78
C GLY A 923 43.84 6.40 -10.83
N GLY A 924 43.67 5.93 -9.59
CA GLY A 924 44.74 5.93 -8.56
C GLY A 924 44.94 7.27 -7.85
N GLN A 925 43.97 8.20 -7.92
CA GLN A 925 43.97 9.47 -7.21
C GLN A 925 42.59 9.75 -6.60
N LEU A 926 42.53 10.64 -5.59
CA LEU A 926 41.28 11.09 -4.99
C LEU A 926 40.91 12.47 -5.58
N ARG A 927 39.92 12.52 -6.46
CA ARG A 927 39.42 13.78 -7.05
C ARG A 927 38.32 14.34 -6.16
N ILE A 928 38.42 15.60 -5.74
CA ILE A 928 37.47 16.18 -4.79
C ILE A 928 36.84 17.47 -5.30
N LEU A 929 35.51 17.56 -5.18
CA LEU A 929 34.75 18.79 -5.39
C LEU A 929 34.30 19.34 -4.03
N ASP A 930 34.86 20.49 -3.68
CA ASP A 930 34.61 21.16 -2.40
C ASP A 930 33.40 22.11 -2.46
N ASP A 931 32.95 22.51 -1.26
CA ASP A 931 31.87 23.47 -1.01
C ASP A 931 30.53 23.10 -1.67
N ILE A 932 30.17 21.81 -1.70
CA ILE A 932 28.90 21.36 -2.31
C ILE A 932 27.68 21.75 -1.46
N ALA A 933 27.85 21.79 -0.14
CA ALA A 933 26.89 22.22 0.86
C ALA A 933 27.60 22.40 2.21
N SER A 934 26.92 22.95 3.21
CA SER A 934 27.40 22.89 4.59
C SER A 934 26.28 22.48 5.54
N VAL A 935 26.63 21.70 6.55
CA VAL A 935 25.68 21.17 7.55
C VAL A 935 26.19 21.49 8.94
N PHE A 936 25.29 21.77 9.86
CA PHE A 936 25.63 21.94 11.26
C PHE A 936 25.18 20.70 12.04
N ILE A 937 26.13 20.06 12.72
CA ILE A 937 25.85 18.87 13.54
C ILE A 937 25.60 19.32 14.97
N ALA A 938 24.38 19.05 15.42
CA ALA A 938 23.96 19.34 16.79
C ALA A 938 24.46 18.25 17.76
N PRO A 939 24.64 18.57 19.05
CA PRO A 939 25.17 17.61 20.00
C PRO A 939 24.11 16.54 20.29
N ASP A 940 24.55 15.29 20.45
CA ASP A 940 23.65 14.20 20.83
C ASP A 940 23.33 14.29 22.32
N THR A 941 22.30 15.07 22.67
CA THR A 941 21.81 15.20 24.05
C THR A 941 20.79 14.10 24.34
N GLY A 942 21.25 12.84 24.33
CA GLY A 942 20.50 11.66 24.76
C GLY A 942 20.47 11.46 26.29
N ASP A 943 21.30 12.19 27.05
CA ASP A 943 21.24 12.22 28.51
C ASP A 943 21.36 13.69 28.96
N PRO A 944 20.44 14.24 29.79
CA PRO A 944 20.78 15.41 30.56
C PRO A 944 21.99 15.03 31.41
N ALA A 945 23.12 15.72 31.22
CA ALA A 945 24.22 15.61 32.16
C ALA A 945 23.64 15.82 33.56
N ARG A 946 23.61 14.75 34.37
CA ARG A 946 23.20 14.82 35.78
C ARG A 946 24.08 15.88 36.42
N PHE A 947 23.53 17.06 36.68
CA PHE A 947 24.13 17.96 37.64
C PHE A 947 23.63 17.54 39.01
N ILE A 948 24.56 17.13 39.88
CA ILE A 948 24.34 17.12 41.32
C ILE A 948 24.07 18.60 41.70
N PRO A 949 22.91 18.95 42.27
CA PRO A 949 22.73 20.27 42.81
C PRO A 949 23.58 20.37 44.08
N GLU A 950 24.61 21.22 44.07
CA GLU A 950 25.01 22.03 45.23
C GLU A 950 26.03 23.11 44.81
N PRO A 951 26.05 24.26 45.51
CA PRO A 951 26.17 25.57 44.89
C PRO A 951 27.63 25.95 44.68
N ARG A 952 27.98 26.51 43.51
CA ARG A 952 29.19 27.35 43.38
C ARG A 952 28.93 28.57 42.50
N VAL A 953 29.44 29.71 42.99
CA VAL A 953 29.09 31.11 42.68
C VAL A 953 29.55 31.54 41.28
N CYS A 954 28.71 32.33 40.58
CA CYS A 954 29.04 33.01 39.31
C CYS A 954 29.87 34.27 39.55
N ILE A 955 30.79 34.58 38.64
CA ILE A 955 31.52 35.86 38.62
C ILE A 955 31.40 36.45 37.21
N ASP A 956 31.12 37.75 37.13
CA ASP A 956 30.57 38.44 35.95
C ASP A 956 31.60 38.94 34.91
N GLY A 957 31.05 39.31 33.74
CA GLY A 957 31.41 40.51 32.97
C GLY A 957 30.63 40.68 31.65
N PRO A 958 29.74 41.70 31.48
CA PRO A 958 29.10 42.06 30.20
C PRO A 958 29.98 43.09 29.42
N PRO A 959 29.61 43.67 28.25
CA PRO A 959 28.74 43.32 27.09
C PRO A 959 29.46 43.52 25.71
N GLN A 960 28.82 43.28 24.53
CA GLN A 960 28.89 44.13 23.30
C GLN A 960 28.05 43.60 22.11
N SER A 961 27.48 44.51 21.32
CA SER A 961 26.37 44.29 20.35
C SER A 961 26.55 43.11 19.41
N PHE A 962 25.46 42.36 19.25
CA PHE A 962 25.40 41.17 18.41
C PHE A 962 24.15 41.14 17.52
N THR A 963 24.28 40.51 16.36
CA THR A 963 23.15 40.22 15.47
C THR A 963 22.75 38.76 15.66
N LEU A 964 21.48 38.53 16.04
CA LEU A 964 20.91 37.21 16.28
C LEU A 964 20.14 36.75 15.02
N ARG A 965 20.46 35.57 14.48
CA ARG A 965 19.69 34.94 13.39
C ARG A 965 19.08 33.63 13.88
N HIS A 966 17.76 33.48 13.79
CA HIS A 966 16.97 32.41 14.43
C HIS A 966 16.18 31.59 13.41
N SER A 967 16.63 30.35 13.19
CA SER A 967 16.02 29.35 12.29
C SER A 967 15.65 29.90 10.89
N LEU A 968 15.16 29.03 10.03
CA LEU A 968 14.21 29.39 8.97
C LEU A 968 14.75 29.85 7.58
N PRO A 969 13.92 29.63 6.53
CA PRO A 969 13.71 30.65 5.50
C PRO A 969 13.17 31.96 6.11
N ASP A 970 13.56 33.11 5.54
CA ASP A 970 13.23 34.43 6.07
C ASP A 970 11.72 34.77 6.01
N GLY A 971 11.18 35.40 7.08
CA GLY A 971 9.88 36.11 7.01
C GLY A 971 8.90 36.04 8.19
N ALA A 972 9.26 35.59 9.39
CA ALA A 972 8.35 35.62 10.54
C ALA A 972 9.05 36.00 11.85
N ASP A 973 8.67 37.17 12.40
CA ASP A 973 9.13 37.71 13.69
C ASP A 973 8.51 37.00 14.93
N ALA A 974 8.31 35.67 14.90
CA ALA A 974 7.77 34.94 16.04
C ALA A 974 8.45 33.57 16.23
N ILE A 975 9.21 33.47 17.32
CA ILE A 975 9.88 32.25 17.79
C ILE A 975 8.81 31.28 18.26
N THR A 976 8.59 30.17 17.53
CA THR A 976 7.80 29.04 18.03
C THR A 976 8.64 27.78 17.92
N VAL A 977 8.99 27.19 19.07
CA VAL A 977 9.78 25.96 19.19
C VAL A 977 8.91 24.94 19.93
N SER A 978 8.68 23.76 19.36
CA SER A 978 7.99 22.66 20.05
C SER A 978 8.97 21.89 20.95
N PRO A 979 8.52 21.26 22.06
CA PRO A 979 9.37 20.41 22.90
C PRO A 979 10.13 19.37 22.07
N GLY A 980 11.44 19.26 22.27
CA GLY A 980 12.30 18.33 21.52
C GLY A 980 12.77 18.82 20.15
N GLN A 981 12.48 20.06 19.74
CA GLN A 981 13.03 20.65 18.51
C GLN A 981 14.44 21.23 18.69
N LEU A 982 15.24 21.06 17.64
CA LEU A 982 16.63 21.52 17.52
C LEU A 982 16.67 23.03 17.21
N TRP A 983 17.07 23.85 18.18
CA TRP A 983 17.32 25.31 18.05
C TRP A 983 18.77 25.62 17.64
N ALA A 984 18.96 26.58 16.72
CA ALA A 984 20.26 27.15 16.35
C ALA A 984 20.20 28.69 16.29
N ALA A 985 21.20 29.37 16.83
CA ALA A 985 21.32 30.82 16.86
C ALA A 985 22.77 31.27 16.58
N GLU A 986 22.97 32.26 15.73
CA GLU A 986 24.28 32.91 15.53
C GLU A 986 24.36 34.25 16.25
N VAL A 987 25.53 34.56 16.80
CA VAL A 987 25.81 35.74 17.60
C VAL A 987 27.16 36.29 17.16
N THR A 988 27.18 37.46 16.50
CA THR A 988 28.42 38.13 16.05
C THR A 988 28.72 39.37 16.88
N PHE A 989 29.82 39.41 17.62
CA PHE A 989 30.24 40.53 18.48
C PHE A 989 30.94 41.64 17.66
N SER A 990 30.47 42.88 17.78
CA SER A 990 31.04 44.02 17.05
C SER A 990 32.05 44.83 17.89
N GLY A 991 33.36 44.76 17.59
CA GLY A 991 34.36 45.74 18.10
C GLY A 991 35.40 45.22 19.11
N VAL A 992 36.38 46.06 19.47
CA VAL A 992 37.72 45.72 19.99
C VAL A 992 37.74 45.21 21.45
N SER A 993 37.34 43.95 21.73
CA SER A 993 37.76 43.06 22.85
C SER A 993 36.77 41.88 23.00
N PRO A 994 37.04 40.81 23.77
CA PRO A 994 38.32 40.15 24.04
C PRO A 994 38.45 38.90 23.14
N ARG A 995 39.65 38.34 22.99
CA ARG A 995 39.76 36.99 22.40
C ARG A 995 38.95 36.03 23.28
N LEU A 996 37.83 35.51 22.74
CA LEU A 996 37.04 34.50 23.45
C LEU A 996 37.98 33.37 23.91
N PRO A 997 37.86 32.91 25.16
CA PRO A 997 38.62 31.76 25.65
C PRO A 997 38.43 30.56 24.72
N LYS A 998 39.47 29.74 24.53
CA LYS A 998 39.46 28.58 23.63
C LYS A 998 38.29 27.62 23.89
N GLU A 999 37.84 27.56 25.14
CA GLU A 999 36.72 26.73 25.53
C GLU A 999 35.65 27.65 26.14
N THR A 1000 34.52 27.80 25.43
CA THR A 1000 33.36 28.62 25.85
C THR A 1000 32.11 27.78 25.65
N LEU A 1001 31.18 27.82 26.60
CA LEU A 1001 29.93 27.04 26.58
C LEU A 1001 28.73 27.97 26.75
N ALA A 1002 27.59 27.61 26.19
CA ALA A 1002 26.31 28.24 26.47
C ALA A 1002 25.67 27.54 27.67
N VAL A 1003 25.00 28.30 28.51
CA VAL A 1003 24.27 27.84 29.68
C VAL A 1003 22.84 28.31 29.51
N ILE A 1004 21.93 27.36 29.46
CA ILE A 1004 20.49 27.57 29.35
C ILE A 1004 19.91 27.26 30.72
N GLN A 1005 19.36 28.23 31.41
CA GLN A 1005 18.84 28.07 32.76
C GLN A 1005 17.37 28.44 32.81
N THR A 1006 16.53 27.52 33.27
CA THR A 1006 15.11 27.79 33.53
C THR A 1006 14.91 28.52 34.85
N SER A 1007 13.81 29.25 34.97
CA SER A 1007 13.38 29.90 36.21
C SER A 1007 13.24 28.92 37.39
N ALA A 1008 12.93 27.64 37.12
CA ALA A 1008 12.88 26.55 38.10
C ALA A 1008 14.27 26.07 38.58
N GLY A 1009 15.36 26.70 38.13
CA GLY A 1009 16.72 26.41 38.58
C GLY A 1009 17.41 25.23 37.87
N ARG A 1010 16.73 24.56 36.92
CA ARG A 1010 17.38 23.57 36.05
C ARG A 1010 18.20 24.29 34.98
N ALA A 1011 19.47 23.92 34.87
CA ALA A 1011 20.38 24.46 33.87
C ALA A 1011 20.98 23.37 33.01
N TRP A 1012 21.08 23.65 31.71
CA TRP A 1012 21.71 22.81 30.72
C TRP A 1012 22.90 23.56 30.15
N ARG A 1013 23.98 22.84 29.85
CA ARG A 1013 25.10 23.41 29.11
C ARG A 1013 24.99 22.96 27.66
N ALA A 1014 25.04 23.90 26.75
CA ALA A 1014 25.15 23.64 25.33
C ALA A 1014 26.55 24.04 24.86
N PRO A 1015 27.19 23.23 24.00
CA PRO A 1015 28.43 23.65 23.37
C PRO A 1015 28.17 24.86 22.46
N VAL A 1016 29.18 25.71 22.33
CA VAL A 1016 29.15 26.89 21.46
C VAL A 1016 30.24 26.73 20.42
N LEU A 1017 29.89 26.91 19.16
CA LEU A 1017 30.87 26.87 18.09
C LEU A 1017 31.36 28.28 17.83
N ARG A 1018 32.66 28.50 18.00
CA ARG A 1018 33.29 29.72 17.55
C ARG A 1018 33.49 29.66 16.05
N ILE A 1019 32.79 30.53 15.32
CA ILE A 1019 32.89 30.64 13.86
C ILE A 1019 34.13 31.45 13.48
N ASP A 1020 34.39 32.55 14.18
CA ASP A 1020 35.58 33.37 13.99
C ASP A 1020 35.99 34.06 15.31
N GLU A 1021 36.98 34.97 15.29
CA GLU A 1021 37.41 35.62 16.53
C GLU A 1021 36.29 36.39 17.26
N ARG A 1022 35.19 36.72 16.57
CA ARG A 1022 34.05 37.53 17.02
C ARG A 1022 32.68 36.90 16.81
N THR A 1023 32.54 35.79 16.09
CA THR A 1023 31.24 35.15 15.88
C THR A 1023 31.16 33.81 16.56
N VAL A 1024 30.06 33.56 17.24
CA VAL A 1024 29.74 32.27 17.84
C VAL A 1024 28.35 31.80 17.44
N ARG A 1025 28.19 30.50 17.23
CA ARG A 1025 26.91 29.85 16.94
C ARG A 1025 26.57 28.87 18.04
N ILE A 1026 25.36 28.98 18.55
CA ILE A 1026 24.77 28.07 19.52
C ILE A 1026 23.85 27.13 18.78
N THR A 1027 23.92 25.85 19.10
CA THR A 1027 22.92 24.91 18.67
C THR A 1027 22.72 23.92 19.80
N ALA A 1028 21.46 23.69 20.14
CA ALA A 1028 21.13 22.81 21.24
C ALA A 1028 19.95 21.91 20.84
N SER A 1029 19.63 20.95 21.70
CA SER A 1029 18.37 20.23 21.68
C SER A 1029 18.12 19.94 23.12
N VAL A 1030 17.10 20.54 23.73
CA VAL A 1030 16.79 20.22 25.12
C VAL A 1030 15.37 19.68 25.16
N PRO A 1031 15.20 18.38 25.46
CA PRO A 1031 13.87 17.79 25.67
C PRO A 1031 13.16 18.52 26.81
N ASP A 1032 11.86 18.74 26.67
CA ASP A 1032 10.98 19.22 27.74
C ASP A 1032 11.33 20.58 28.38
N ILE A 1033 12.03 21.48 27.66
CA ILE A 1033 12.17 22.89 28.06
C ILE A 1033 10.93 23.68 27.64
N ASP A 1034 10.36 24.45 28.56
CA ASP A 1034 9.42 25.54 28.24
C ASP A 1034 10.23 26.77 27.78
N PRO A 1035 10.14 27.17 26.50
CA PRO A 1035 10.91 28.28 25.95
C PRO A 1035 10.52 29.64 26.57
N SER A 1036 9.34 29.74 27.21
CA SER A 1036 8.86 30.98 27.82
C SER A 1036 9.53 31.34 29.15
N THR A 1037 10.31 30.43 29.75
CA THR A 1037 10.83 30.58 31.12
C THR A 1037 12.34 30.32 31.28
N CYS A 1038 13.19 30.70 30.30
CA CYS A 1038 14.62 30.40 30.28
C CYS A 1038 15.55 31.60 29.98
N THR A 1039 16.75 31.55 30.54
CA THR A 1039 17.87 32.45 30.28
C THR A 1039 18.97 31.69 29.55
N VAL A 1040 19.53 32.28 28.49
CA VAL A 1040 20.68 31.72 27.77
C VAL A 1040 21.89 32.65 27.89
N SER A 1041 23.00 32.13 28.39
CA SER A 1041 24.27 32.86 28.58
C SER A 1041 25.47 32.07 28.06
N LEU A 1042 26.61 32.71 27.82
CA LEU A 1042 27.91 32.12 27.52
C LEU A 1042 28.79 32.13 28.77
N ALA A 1043 29.56 31.09 29.03
CA ALA A 1043 30.40 30.92 30.21
C ALA A 1043 31.67 30.08 29.95
N GLU A 1044 32.68 30.19 30.81
CA GLU A 1044 33.91 29.39 30.75
C GLU A 1044 33.77 28.00 31.43
N PRO A 1045 34.39 26.93 30.90
CA PRO A 1045 34.14 25.54 31.33
C PRO A 1045 34.96 25.03 32.53
N HIS A 1046 36.17 25.56 32.77
CA HIS A 1046 37.18 24.88 33.64
C HIS A 1046 37.57 25.60 34.93
N SER A 1047 36.90 26.67 35.34
CA SER A 1047 37.04 27.17 36.71
C SER A 1047 36.06 26.47 37.65
N ARG A 1048 36.49 26.23 38.90
CA ARG A 1048 35.63 25.68 39.99
C ARG A 1048 34.34 26.51 40.26
N ASN A 1049 34.18 27.65 39.59
CA ASN A 1049 33.09 28.61 39.58
C ASN A 1049 32.76 28.96 38.11
N LEU A 1050 31.52 28.83 37.63
CA LEU A 1050 31.12 29.21 36.26
C LEU A 1050 31.23 30.73 36.08
N ARG A 1051 32.16 31.23 35.27
CA ARG A 1051 32.26 32.66 34.95
C ARG A 1051 31.45 32.97 33.69
N THR A 1052 30.38 33.74 33.81
CA THR A 1052 29.53 34.12 32.66
C THR A 1052 30.21 35.22 31.86
N LEU A 1053 30.44 34.95 30.58
CA LEU A 1053 31.07 35.83 29.60
C LEU A 1053 30.06 36.78 28.92
N ALA A 1054 28.82 36.35 28.68
CA ALA A 1054 27.75 37.19 28.11
C ALA A 1054 26.36 36.55 28.27
N THR A 1055 25.29 37.30 28.53
CA THR A 1055 23.90 36.78 28.44
C THR A 1055 23.28 37.15 27.11
N LEU A 1056 22.71 36.17 26.40
CA LEU A 1056 22.26 36.30 25.02
C LEU A 1056 20.77 36.58 24.89
N PHE A 1057 19.92 35.96 25.71
CA PHE A 1057 18.53 36.36 25.90
C PHE A 1057 17.96 35.80 27.20
N GLN A 1058 16.93 36.43 27.76
CA GLN A 1058 16.22 36.00 28.96
C GLN A 1058 14.71 36.16 28.74
N THR A 1059 13.95 35.06 28.78
CA THR A 1059 12.48 35.11 28.71
C THR A 1059 11.90 35.41 30.10
N GLN A 1060 11.13 36.50 30.21
CA GLN A 1060 10.50 36.92 31.47
C GLN A 1060 9.16 36.22 31.63
N VAL A 1061 8.96 35.54 32.76
CA VAL A 1061 7.64 35.02 33.15
C VAL A 1061 6.99 36.00 34.11
N ILE A 1062 5.89 36.61 33.70
CA ILE A 1062 5.00 37.37 34.59
C ILE A 1062 4.15 36.33 35.33
N ALA A 1063 4.44 36.10 36.61
CA ALA A 1063 3.71 35.14 37.43
C ALA A 1063 2.26 35.62 37.66
N ALA A 1064 1.26 34.81 37.32
CA ALA A 1064 -0.14 35.13 37.56
C ALA A 1064 -0.75 34.18 38.62
N SER A 1065 -0.66 34.69 39.86
CA SER A 1065 -1.53 34.55 41.05
C SER A 1065 -2.36 33.29 41.26
#